data_AF-K5XEU5-F1
#
_entry.id   AF-K5XEU5-F1
#
_cell.length_a   1.000
_cell.length_b   1.000
_cell.length_c   1.000
_cell.angle_alpha   90.00
_cell.angle_beta   90.00
_cell.angle_gamma   90.00
#
_symmetry.space_group_name_H-M   'P 1'
#
loop_
_entity.id
_entity.type
_entity.pdbx_description
1 polymer ?
#
loop_
_entity_poly.entity_id
_entity_poly.type
_entity_poly.pdbx_seq_one_letter_code
_entity_poly.pdbx_strand_id
1 'polypeptide(L)'
;MVEPPPYSLIALPTRPGRSSERFIEIVKPTPTMTQIHLHSKNEDIEGTFCIDPSFPVIGEKPKIRYGKARKGKSKKVGLPHASFQTRGGNMKLQLDSISGAKGDRTNVLVGSRSGKIEITLLPRVNKSPGRMTTERSCMGLEVFSRSGDVIIFVPATYSGVMRVESVKGTIRFLPCFASHMRVLKETDREKMVMFGEDLHDELCEPDPADLPLRSVCYIQNASNPRLSRSLMAPANLPGCFGAIFARQKPAVQQPAPPCRADSLPDISYRKIPCCDFSFDSDQTTILSYDSPPKYSQLSSVFSTPDVLKTIEKTVDALSDPLRQLSLSIHGQLLVLELELSLRLLPSPSRAWHAHDVLTAFMENHGFRVKRHYLGLDTAWRAEFQHRSGGRTIGVNSEMDALPDMGHACGHNLVAISGVGVALAIKAALQTHNIPGKVVLLGTPAEEEGGGKVILLERGAYKGFDACIMCHPAVGPPNSSSVGSTTARQEIQVEYFGHSAHAGAAPWEGTNAQDAAHIAYSSVSVLRQQMKPDHRVHGVLQGVNWVANIIPDYARMLWYVRAPTSKELLCSVEKVKNCLQAAALATSCKISLRLETPYYELHQNNVLAQEFVNVVGSQFGMATNTTSTSASTDFGNITYALPALHPSYSIPTLPRGGNHTPAFAEAAAGERAHEATMTVIKGLAMTGFRVVADTDFFTEVKGAFDLWKNSMEN
;
A
#
# COMPACT_ATOMS: atom_id res chain seq x y z
N MET A 1 -7.10 0.83 -68.77
CA MET A 1 -8.52 0.96 -68.38
C MET A 1 -8.55 1.44 -66.96
N VAL A 2 -8.90 2.73 -66.85
CA VAL A 2 -9.13 3.60 -65.69
C VAL A 2 -8.10 3.55 -64.55
N GLU A 3 -7.13 4.45 -64.73
CA GLU A 3 -6.29 5.08 -63.72
C GLU A 3 -6.94 6.46 -63.33
N PRO A 4 -6.35 7.27 -62.44
CA PRO A 4 -6.93 7.94 -61.24
C PRO A 4 -7.39 9.40 -61.58
N PRO A 5 -7.30 10.50 -60.77
CA PRO A 5 -7.18 10.84 -59.32
C PRO A 5 -8.25 11.95 -58.95
N PRO A 6 -8.00 13.13 -58.32
CA PRO A 6 -7.34 13.57 -57.07
C PRO A 6 -8.23 14.50 -56.15
N TYR A 7 -7.68 14.84 -54.98
CA TYR A 7 -7.84 16.05 -54.15
C TYR A 7 -8.83 17.19 -54.54
N SER A 8 -9.48 17.76 -53.52
CA SER A 8 -9.54 19.23 -53.36
C SER A 8 -9.56 19.69 -51.90
N LEU A 9 -8.44 20.27 -51.49
CA LEU A 9 -8.35 21.27 -50.44
C LEU A 9 -9.21 22.48 -50.85
N ILE A 10 -10.06 22.97 -49.96
CA ILE A 10 -10.47 24.37 -49.97
C ILE A 10 -9.82 25.05 -48.77
N ALA A 11 -9.04 26.07 -49.09
CA ALA A 11 -8.28 26.90 -48.17
C ALA A 11 -9.19 27.78 -47.29
N LEU A 12 -8.65 28.12 -46.12
CA LEU A 12 -9.17 29.03 -45.11
C LEU A 12 -9.41 30.46 -45.64
N PRO A 13 -10.21 31.26 -44.90
CA PRO A 13 -9.64 32.47 -44.33
C PRO A 13 -9.78 32.56 -42.80
N THR A 14 -8.92 33.40 -42.26
CA THR A 14 -8.44 33.56 -40.88
C THR A 14 -9.33 34.33 -39.90
N ARG A 15 -9.38 33.81 -38.63
CA ARG A 15 -9.39 34.48 -37.28
C ARG A 15 -10.58 35.38 -36.85
N PRO A 16 -10.75 35.70 -35.53
CA PRO A 16 -10.34 35.02 -34.28
C PRO A 16 -11.46 34.95 -33.19
N GLY A 17 -11.30 34.08 -32.17
CA GLY A 17 -11.77 34.40 -30.82
C GLY A 17 -12.51 33.30 -30.03
N ARG A 18 -12.02 33.10 -28.80
CA ARG A 18 -12.67 32.54 -27.59
C ARG A 18 -12.76 31.01 -27.43
N SER A 19 -11.86 30.53 -26.58
CA SER A 19 -12.09 29.61 -25.45
C SER A 19 -13.26 28.64 -25.57
N SER A 20 -12.98 27.35 -25.78
CA SER A 20 -13.88 26.29 -25.35
C SER A 20 -13.10 25.11 -24.78
N GLU A 21 -13.62 24.66 -23.65
CA GLU A 21 -13.16 23.59 -22.79
C GLU A 21 -13.15 22.26 -23.54
N ARG A 22 -12.18 21.41 -23.17
CA ARG A 22 -12.04 20.06 -23.72
C ARG A 22 -13.24 19.21 -23.30
N PHE A 23 -13.88 18.62 -24.30
CA PHE A 23 -14.87 17.57 -24.18
C PHE A 23 -14.30 16.38 -23.37
N ILE A 24 -14.97 16.04 -22.28
CA ILE A 24 -14.89 14.73 -21.64
C ILE A 24 -15.73 13.77 -22.49
N GLU A 25 -15.17 12.63 -22.85
CA GLU A 25 -15.86 11.55 -23.53
C GLU A 25 -17.19 11.20 -22.84
N ILE A 26 -18.27 11.29 -23.62
CA ILE A 26 -19.61 10.85 -23.23
C ILE A 26 -19.55 9.33 -23.09
N VAL A 27 -19.55 8.83 -21.85
CA VAL A 27 -19.94 7.44 -21.56
C VAL A 27 -21.33 7.28 -22.15
N LYS A 28 -21.46 6.46 -23.21
CA LYS A 28 -22.77 6.12 -23.77
C LYS A 28 -23.65 5.60 -22.62
N PRO A 29 -24.86 6.15 -22.40
CA PRO A 29 -25.74 5.66 -21.36
C PRO A 29 -26.05 4.18 -21.61
N THR A 30 -25.85 3.36 -20.58
CA THR A 30 -26.23 1.94 -20.57
C THR A 30 -27.68 1.80 -21.04
N PRO A 31 -28.03 0.88 -21.95
CA PRO A 31 -29.40 0.73 -22.42
C PRO A 31 -30.34 0.44 -21.25
N THR A 32 -31.36 1.29 -21.06
CA THR A 32 -32.41 1.09 -20.07
C THR A 32 -33.24 -0.13 -20.45
N MET A 33 -33.41 -1.07 -19.51
CA MET A 33 -34.24 -2.25 -19.72
C MET A 33 -35.50 -2.18 -18.87
N THR A 34 -36.63 -2.43 -19.52
CA THR A 34 -37.98 -2.22 -18.99
C THR A 34 -38.48 -3.36 -18.08
N GLN A 35 -37.95 -4.57 -18.29
CA GLN A 35 -38.21 -5.79 -17.52
C GLN A 35 -37.13 -6.82 -17.84
N ILE A 36 -36.50 -7.41 -16.83
CA ILE A 36 -35.48 -8.43 -17.04
C ILE A 36 -35.69 -9.63 -16.13
N HIS A 37 -35.87 -10.80 -16.74
CA HIS A 37 -35.99 -12.07 -16.03
C HIS A 37 -34.96 -13.06 -16.59
N LEU A 38 -33.75 -13.07 -16.01
CA LEU A 38 -32.68 -13.98 -16.41
C LEU A 38 -32.64 -15.19 -15.48
N HIS A 39 -33.13 -16.32 -15.97
CA HIS A 39 -33.15 -17.58 -15.23
C HIS A 39 -32.29 -18.61 -15.95
N SER A 40 -31.16 -18.98 -15.36
CA SER A 40 -30.34 -20.10 -15.83
C SER A 40 -30.39 -21.28 -14.84
N LYS A 41 -30.00 -22.47 -15.29
CA LYS A 41 -29.83 -23.61 -14.38
C LYS A 41 -28.47 -23.54 -13.69
N ASN A 42 -27.37 -23.49 -14.44
CA ASN A 42 -26.01 -23.58 -13.87
C ASN A 42 -25.05 -22.55 -14.47
N GLU A 43 -25.50 -21.68 -15.37
CA GLU A 43 -24.64 -20.68 -15.98
C GLU A 43 -24.56 -19.44 -15.10
N ASP A 44 -23.45 -18.73 -15.28
CA ASP A 44 -23.19 -17.47 -14.61
C ASP A 44 -24.05 -16.36 -15.23
N ILE A 45 -24.47 -15.41 -14.39
CA ILE A 45 -25.21 -14.22 -14.83
C ILE A 45 -24.39 -13.00 -14.44
N GLU A 46 -23.81 -12.32 -15.43
CA GLU A 46 -23.04 -11.09 -15.26
C GLU A 46 -23.60 -9.97 -16.13
N GLY A 47 -23.65 -8.74 -15.58
CA GLY A 47 -24.00 -7.56 -16.38
C GLY A 47 -24.39 -6.33 -15.56
N THR A 48 -24.57 -5.23 -16.28
CA THR A 48 -25.03 -3.94 -15.75
C THR A 48 -26.44 -3.66 -16.24
N PHE A 49 -27.38 -3.43 -15.33
CA PHE A 49 -28.80 -3.31 -15.62
C PHE A 49 -29.39 -2.05 -14.98
N CYS A 50 -29.96 -1.17 -15.80
CA CYS A 50 -30.73 0.00 -15.35
C CYS A 50 -32.23 -0.27 -15.57
N ILE A 51 -33.01 -0.24 -14.48
CA ILE A 51 -34.41 -0.68 -14.45
C ILE A 51 -35.33 0.53 -14.37
N ASP A 52 -36.32 0.61 -15.26
CA ASP A 52 -37.33 1.68 -15.26
C ASP A 52 -38.70 1.17 -14.76
N PRO A 53 -39.18 1.63 -13.58
CA PRO A 53 -40.45 1.18 -13.01
C PRO A 53 -41.69 1.82 -13.68
N SER A 54 -41.52 2.83 -14.54
CA SER A 54 -42.64 3.59 -15.14
C SER A 54 -43.42 2.82 -16.22
N PHE A 55 -42.94 1.64 -16.61
CA PHE A 55 -43.56 0.81 -17.64
C PHE A 55 -44.34 -0.38 -17.05
N PRO A 56 -45.53 -0.71 -17.59
CA PRO A 56 -46.38 -1.78 -17.06
C PRO A 56 -45.78 -3.19 -17.23
N VAL A 57 -46.04 -4.08 -16.27
CA VAL A 57 -45.65 -5.51 -16.31
C VAL A 57 -46.39 -6.25 -17.42
N ILE A 58 -45.68 -6.80 -18.40
CA ILE A 58 -46.26 -7.62 -19.47
C ILE A 58 -45.95 -9.10 -19.19
N GLY A 59 -46.97 -9.88 -18.81
CA GLY A 59 -46.86 -11.35 -18.75
C GLY A 59 -47.53 -12.03 -17.56
N GLU A 60 -47.87 -13.32 -17.73
CA GLU A 60 -48.40 -14.18 -16.67
C GLU A 60 -47.36 -14.43 -15.56
N LYS A 61 -47.84 -14.51 -14.32
CA LYS A 61 -47.05 -14.69 -13.10
C LYS A 61 -46.04 -15.85 -13.23
N PRO A 62 -44.73 -15.61 -13.01
CA PRO A 62 -43.79 -16.69 -12.78
C PRO A 62 -44.27 -17.51 -11.58
N LYS A 63 -44.36 -18.82 -11.74
CA LYS A 63 -44.62 -19.76 -10.63
C LYS A 63 -43.41 -19.79 -9.70
N ILE A 64 -43.28 -18.79 -8.84
CA ILE A 64 -42.31 -18.79 -7.75
C ILE A 64 -42.77 -19.85 -6.73
N ARG A 65 -42.06 -20.99 -6.68
CA ARG A 65 -42.27 -22.02 -5.66
C ARG A 65 -41.71 -21.54 -4.32
N TYR A 66 -42.50 -20.79 -3.56
CA TYR A 66 -42.29 -20.71 -2.12
C TYR A 66 -42.64 -22.07 -1.49
N GLY A 67 -41.83 -22.52 -0.53
CA GLY A 67 -42.09 -23.72 0.25
C GLY A 67 -43.49 -23.69 0.87
N LYS A 68 -44.09 -24.88 1.05
CA LYS A 68 -45.48 -25.11 1.50
C LYS A 68 -45.96 -24.08 2.53
N ALA A 69 -46.81 -23.14 2.10
CA ALA A 69 -47.51 -22.23 2.99
C ALA A 69 -48.62 -22.97 3.75
N ARG A 70 -48.67 -22.82 5.07
CA ARG A 70 -49.83 -23.16 5.91
C ARG A 70 -51.05 -22.38 5.40
N LYS A 71 -52.22 -23.04 5.38
CA LYS A 71 -53.52 -22.46 4.96
C LYS A 71 -53.79 -21.14 5.72
N GLY A 72 -53.61 -20.03 5.02
CA GLY A 72 -53.95 -18.68 5.46
C GLY A 72 -53.90 -17.76 4.25
N LYS A 73 -54.93 -16.91 4.09
CA LYS A 73 -55.22 -16.08 2.90
C LYS A 73 -53.96 -15.48 2.23
N SER A 74 -53.71 -15.88 0.98
CA SER A 74 -52.62 -15.32 0.16
C SER A 74 -52.89 -13.84 -0.11
N LYS A 75 -52.17 -12.93 0.57
CA LYS A 75 -52.04 -11.54 0.13
C LYS A 75 -51.39 -11.55 -1.26
N LYS A 76 -51.96 -10.84 -2.23
CA LYS A 76 -51.40 -10.68 -3.59
C LYS A 76 -50.05 -9.96 -3.47
N VAL A 77 -48.93 -10.64 -3.70
CA VAL A 77 -47.61 -10.02 -3.88
C VAL A 77 -47.46 -9.72 -5.38
N GLY A 78 -47.12 -8.47 -5.73
CA GLY A 78 -46.87 -8.07 -7.13
C GLY A 78 -45.61 -8.74 -7.70
N LEU A 79 -45.51 -8.86 -9.03
CA LEU A 79 -44.27 -9.34 -9.65
C LEU A 79 -43.13 -8.32 -9.42
N PRO A 80 -41.86 -8.78 -9.28
CA PRO A 80 -40.71 -7.88 -9.28
C PRO A 80 -40.49 -7.29 -10.68
N HIS A 81 -39.93 -6.08 -10.73
CA HIS A 81 -39.58 -5.38 -11.97
C HIS A 81 -38.37 -6.01 -12.67
N ALA A 82 -37.49 -6.68 -11.91
CA ALA A 82 -36.40 -7.50 -12.41
C ALA A 82 -36.20 -8.74 -11.54
N SER A 83 -35.83 -9.88 -12.15
CA SER A 83 -35.43 -11.08 -11.41
C SER A 83 -34.25 -11.81 -12.04
N PHE A 84 -33.27 -12.19 -11.22
CA PHE A 84 -32.09 -12.95 -11.63
C PHE A 84 -32.02 -14.24 -10.82
N GLN A 85 -32.00 -15.39 -11.48
CA GLN A 85 -32.03 -16.68 -10.80
C GLN A 85 -31.10 -17.70 -11.45
N THR A 86 -30.34 -18.42 -10.62
CA THR A 86 -29.53 -19.57 -11.05
C THR A 86 -29.55 -20.67 -9.97
N ARG A 87 -29.28 -21.93 -10.32
CA ARG A 87 -29.08 -22.98 -9.30
C ARG A 87 -27.61 -23.05 -8.88
N GLY A 88 -26.71 -23.13 -9.84
CA GLY A 88 -25.28 -23.39 -9.59
C GLY A 88 -24.31 -22.30 -10.03
N GLY A 89 -24.70 -21.42 -10.96
CA GLY A 89 -23.81 -20.38 -11.50
C GLY A 89 -23.61 -19.22 -10.54
N ASN A 90 -22.51 -18.50 -10.71
CA ASN A 90 -22.23 -17.27 -10.00
C ASN A 90 -23.01 -16.10 -10.61
N MET A 91 -23.37 -15.12 -9.79
CA MET A 91 -24.02 -13.90 -10.25
C MET A 91 -23.19 -12.68 -9.87
N LYS A 92 -22.92 -11.82 -10.84
CA LYS A 92 -22.24 -10.53 -10.65
C LYS A 92 -23.03 -9.42 -11.33
N LEU A 93 -23.84 -8.71 -10.56
CA LEU A 93 -24.86 -7.79 -11.06
C LEU A 93 -24.51 -6.35 -10.66
N GLN A 94 -24.45 -5.44 -11.61
CA GLN A 94 -24.45 -3.99 -11.34
C GLN A 94 -25.86 -3.46 -11.61
N LEU A 95 -26.53 -2.91 -10.60
CA LEU A 95 -27.95 -2.53 -10.68
C LEU A 95 -28.15 -1.03 -10.46
N ASP A 96 -28.96 -0.41 -11.31
CA ASP A 96 -29.48 0.95 -11.17
C ASP A 96 -31.00 0.96 -11.40
N SER A 97 -31.68 2.02 -10.95
CA SER A 97 -33.09 2.26 -11.17
C SER A 97 -33.35 3.69 -11.63
N ILE A 98 -34.25 3.89 -12.61
CA ILE A 98 -34.78 5.21 -12.95
C ILE A 98 -35.83 5.61 -11.92
N SER A 99 -35.65 6.77 -11.29
CA SER A 99 -36.68 7.39 -10.46
C SER A 99 -37.68 8.07 -11.40
N GLY A 100 -38.89 7.52 -11.52
CA GLY A 100 -40.00 8.18 -12.19
C GLY A 100 -40.50 9.37 -11.37
N ALA A 101 -41.04 10.40 -12.04
CA ALA A 101 -41.70 11.50 -11.36
C ALA A 101 -42.89 10.97 -10.52
N LYS A 102 -42.78 11.09 -9.19
CA LYS A 102 -43.69 10.62 -8.12
C LYS A 102 -43.62 9.12 -7.77
N GLY A 103 -42.74 8.78 -6.83
CA GLY A 103 -43.00 7.74 -5.83
C GLY A 103 -42.93 6.27 -6.29
N ASP A 104 -42.58 5.99 -7.54
CA ASP A 104 -42.42 4.63 -8.02
C ASP A 104 -41.19 3.96 -7.41
N ARG A 105 -41.37 2.78 -6.81
CA ARG A 105 -40.32 1.99 -6.17
C ARG A 105 -39.99 0.77 -7.01
N THR A 106 -38.75 0.68 -7.48
CA THR A 106 -38.27 -0.50 -8.19
C THR A 106 -38.06 -1.65 -7.23
N ASN A 107 -38.43 -2.87 -7.62
CA ASN A 107 -38.28 -4.07 -6.79
C ASN A 107 -37.53 -5.12 -7.60
N VAL A 108 -36.40 -5.61 -7.06
CA VAL A 108 -35.52 -6.58 -7.72
C VAL A 108 -35.40 -7.83 -6.86
N LEU A 109 -35.49 -8.99 -7.52
CA LEU A 109 -35.34 -10.31 -6.88
C LEU A 109 -34.09 -11.01 -7.40
N VAL A 110 -33.20 -11.44 -6.52
CA VAL A 110 -31.98 -12.19 -6.87
C VAL A 110 -31.94 -13.51 -6.09
N GLY A 111 -31.72 -14.63 -6.77
CA GLY A 111 -31.79 -15.96 -6.14
C GLY A 111 -30.76 -16.97 -6.64
N SER A 112 -30.02 -17.61 -5.73
CA SER A 112 -29.16 -18.76 -6.04
C SER A 112 -29.35 -19.94 -5.08
N ARG A 113 -29.10 -21.18 -5.55
CA ARG A 113 -29.00 -22.33 -4.63
C ARG A 113 -27.59 -22.49 -4.07
N SER A 114 -26.56 -22.44 -4.91
CA SER A 114 -25.17 -22.69 -4.45
C SER A 114 -24.11 -21.75 -5.02
N GLY A 115 -24.42 -20.96 -6.06
CA GLY A 115 -23.45 -20.03 -6.63
C GLY A 115 -23.29 -18.76 -5.80
N LYS A 116 -22.12 -18.13 -5.92
CA LYS A 116 -21.82 -16.84 -5.26
C LYS A 116 -22.68 -15.74 -5.89
N ILE A 117 -23.25 -14.87 -5.07
CA ILE A 117 -24.03 -13.70 -5.49
C ILE A 117 -23.24 -12.45 -5.12
N GLU A 118 -22.93 -11.61 -6.11
CA GLU A 118 -22.28 -10.32 -5.94
C GLU A 118 -23.14 -9.25 -6.61
N ILE A 119 -23.63 -8.28 -5.84
CA ILE A 119 -24.52 -7.21 -6.31
C ILE A 119 -23.88 -5.86 -6.00
N THR A 120 -23.73 -5.00 -7.00
CA THR A 120 -23.28 -3.62 -6.83
C THR A 120 -24.39 -2.67 -7.21
N LEU A 121 -24.92 -1.93 -6.24
CA LEU A 121 -25.89 -0.87 -6.50
C LEU A 121 -25.15 0.40 -6.93
N LEU A 122 -25.54 1.01 -8.05
CA LEU A 122 -24.83 2.17 -8.61
C LEU A 122 -25.28 3.50 -7.96
N PRO A 123 -24.36 4.44 -7.67
CA PRO A 123 -24.70 5.75 -7.11
C PRO A 123 -25.30 6.68 -8.17
N ARG A 124 -26.23 7.56 -7.77
CA ARG A 124 -26.77 8.63 -8.63
C ARG A 124 -26.22 10.01 -8.25
N VAL A 125 -25.88 10.80 -9.28
CA VAL A 125 -25.49 12.21 -9.20
C VAL A 125 -26.22 12.94 -10.33
N ASN A 126 -27.14 13.87 -10.02
CA ASN A 126 -27.81 14.66 -11.05
C ASN A 126 -26.99 15.93 -11.34
N LYS A 127 -26.60 16.14 -12.61
CA LYS A 127 -25.97 17.39 -13.07
C LYS A 127 -27.04 18.31 -13.67
N SER A 128 -27.70 19.12 -12.84
CA SER A 128 -28.38 20.32 -13.33
C SER A 128 -27.41 21.51 -13.27
N PRO A 129 -27.45 22.47 -14.22
CA PRO A 129 -26.54 23.60 -14.20
C PRO A 129 -26.83 24.45 -12.95
N GLY A 130 -25.90 24.47 -11.99
CA GLY A 130 -25.93 25.38 -10.84
C GLY A 130 -26.35 24.82 -9.48
N ARG A 131 -26.69 23.53 -9.34
CA ARG A 131 -26.91 22.90 -8.01
C ARG A 131 -26.69 21.39 -8.09
N MET A 132 -25.71 20.84 -7.34
CA MET A 132 -25.62 19.40 -7.11
C MET A 132 -26.73 19.01 -6.14
N THR A 133 -27.77 18.33 -6.62
CA THR A 133 -28.75 17.65 -5.77
C THR A 133 -28.57 16.14 -5.93
N THR A 134 -28.36 15.44 -4.82
CA THR A 134 -28.27 13.98 -4.80
C THR A 134 -29.70 13.41 -4.90
N GLU A 135 -30.12 13.00 -6.10
CA GLU A 135 -31.31 12.16 -6.22
C GLU A 135 -31.01 10.75 -5.72
N ARG A 136 -31.78 10.29 -4.73
CA ARG A 136 -31.60 8.96 -4.12
C ARG A 136 -32.30 7.89 -4.94
N SER A 137 -31.59 6.80 -5.22
CA SER A 137 -32.17 5.62 -5.87
C SER A 137 -33.09 4.89 -4.89
N CYS A 138 -34.38 4.81 -5.21
CA CYS A 138 -35.39 4.09 -4.44
C CYS A 138 -35.62 2.67 -4.97
N MET A 139 -34.80 1.71 -4.53
CA MET A 139 -34.91 0.30 -4.94
C MET A 139 -35.15 -0.60 -3.72
N GLY A 140 -36.14 -1.49 -3.81
CA GLY A 140 -36.31 -2.64 -2.93
C GLY A 140 -35.52 -3.84 -3.48
N LEU A 141 -34.72 -4.47 -2.62
CA LEU A 141 -33.89 -5.61 -3.02
C LEU A 141 -34.21 -6.84 -2.18
N GLU A 142 -34.62 -7.93 -2.83
CA GLU A 142 -34.81 -9.24 -2.21
C GLU A 142 -33.74 -10.22 -2.70
N VAL A 143 -32.95 -10.76 -1.78
CA VAL A 143 -31.87 -11.72 -2.10
C VAL A 143 -32.09 -13.04 -1.37
N PHE A 144 -32.07 -14.14 -2.11
CA PHE A 144 -32.20 -15.50 -1.59
C PHE A 144 -30.95 -16.34 -1.93
N SER A 145 -30.35 -16.98 -0.92
CA SER A 145 -29.30 -17.98 -1.12
C SER A 145 -29.55 -19.25 -0.30
N ARG A 146 -29.38 -20.43 -0.89
CA ARG A 146 -29.44 -21.68 -0.11
C ARG A 146 -28.09 -22.06 0.52
N SER A 147 -26.99 -21.86 -0.18
CA SER A 147 -25.64 -22.28 0.24
C SER A 147 -24.47 -21.49 -0.38
N GLY A 148 -24.74 -20.49 -1.23
CA GLY A 148 -23.71 -19.63 -1.82
C GLY A 148 -23.48 -18.37 -0.97
N ASP A 149 -22.29 -17.80 -1.07
CA ASP A 149 -21.96 -16.53 -0.42
C ASP A 149 -22.69 -15.37 -1.11
N VAL A 150 -23.08 -14.36 -0.34
CA VAL A 150 -23.76 -13.16 -0.86
C VAL A 150 -22.98 -11.93 -0.44
N ILE A 151 -22.61 -11.11 -1.43
CA ILE A 151 -21.92 -9.84 -1.27
C ILE A 151 -22.77 -8.76 -1.93
N ILE A 152 -23.09 -7.70 -1.19
CA ILE A 152 -23.89 -6.57 -1.70
C ILE A 152 -23.14 -5.27 -1.40
N PHE A 153 -22.78 -4.52 -2.45
CA PHE A 153 -22.22 -3.18 -2.36
C PHE A 153 -23.35 -2.15 -2.46
N VAL A 154 -23.46 -1.29 -1.46
CA VAL A 154 -24.51 -0.30 -1.31
C VAL A 154 -23.89 1.11 -1.26
N PRO A 155 -24.29 2.05 -2.14
CA PRO A 155 -23.80 3.42 -2.11
C PRO A 155 -24.43 4.20 -0.96
N ALA A 156 -23.77 5.28 -0.52
CA ALA A 156 -24.30 6.19 0.50
C ALA A 156 -25.65 6.84 0.09
N THR A 157 -25.91 6.92 -1.21
CA THR A 157 -27.14 7.49 -1.79
C THR A 157 -28.30 6.49 -1.87
N TYR A 158 -28.11 5.24 -1.44
CA TYR A 158 -29.16 4.22 -1.46
C TYR A 158 -30.23 4.50 -0.40
N SER A 159 -31.49 4.45 -0.82
CA SER A 159 -32.65 4.54 0.07
C SER A 159 -33.64 3.44 -0.31
N GLY A 160 -34.02 2.60 0.64
CA GLY A 160 -34.85 1.45 0.31
C GLY A 160 -34.86 0.35 1.37
N VAL A 161 -35.64 -0.69 1.09
CA VAL A 161 -35.76 -1.87 1.95
C VAL A 161 -34.99 -3.02 1.30
N MET A 162 -34.11 -3.65 2.06
CA MET A 162 -33.37 -4.83 1.65
C MET A 162 -33.78 -6.02 2.51
N ARG A 163 -34.13 -7.12 1.87
CA ARG A 163 -34.46 -8.39 2.51
C ARG A 163 -33.50 -9.46 2.02
N VAL A 164 -32.80 -10.10 2.96
CA VAL A 164 -31.88 -11.20 2.63
C VAL A 164 -32.27 -12.45 3.39
N GLU A 165 -32.39 -13.56 2.67
CA GLU A 165 -32.70 -14.88 3.18
C GLU A 165 -31.56 -15.86 2.88
N SER A 166 -31.13 -16.61 3.90
CA SER A 166 -30.14 -17.67 3.76
C SER A 166 -30.60 -18.96 4.45
N VAL A 167 -30.46 -20.11 3.77
CA VAL A 167 -30.89 -21.42 4.32
C VAL A 167 -29.79 -22.10 5.15
N LYS A 168 -28.52 -22.02 4.74
CA LYS A 168 -27.37 -22.70 5.38
C LYS A 168 -26.29 -21.74 5.89
N GLY A 169 -26.51 -20.43 5.82
CA GLY A 169 -25.45 -19.43 6.01
C GLY A 169 -25.85 -18.38 7.02
N THR A 170 -24.84 -17.80 7.65
CA THR A 170 -25.02 -16.79 8.69
C THR A 170 -25.01 -15.41 8.04
N ILE A 171 -26.08 -14.64 8.23
CA ILE A 171 -26.18 -13.28 7.71
C ILE A 171 -25.48 -12.34 8.70
N ARG A 172 -24.39 -11.69 8.26
CA ARG A 172 -23.68 -10.66 9.03
C ARG A 172 -23.66 -9.36 8.23
N PHE A 173 -23.76 -8.24 8.93
CA PHE A 173 -23.57 -6.92 8.35
C PHE A 173 -22.28 -6.34 8.92
N LEU A 174 -21.47 -5.66 8.11
CA LEU A 174 -20.27 -5.01 8.61
C LEU A 174 -20.66 -3.86 9.56
N PRO A 175 -19.83 -3.54 10.59
CA PRO A 175 -20.16 -2.50 11.56
C PRO A 175 -20.47 -1.12 10.94
N CYS A 176 -19.77 -0.73 9.87
CA CYS A 176 -20.02 0.52 9.14
C CYS A 176 -21.38 0.55 8.42
N PHE A 177 -21.95 -0.61 8.11
CA PHE A 177 -23.28 -0.76 7.52
C PHE A 177 -24.37 -0.69 8.58
N ALA A 178 -24.10 -1.23 9.77
CA ALA A 178 -25.03 -1.22 10.89
C ALA A 178 -25.37 0.19 11.39
N SER A 179 -24.47 1.17 11.24
CA SER A 179 -24.71 2.57 11.66
C SER A 179 -25.65 3.36 10.75
N HIS A 180 -25.94 2.87 9.54
CA HIS A 180 -26.78 3.56 8.54
C HIS A 180 -28.05 2.78 8.16
N MET A 181 -28.40 1.75 8.93
CA MET A 181 -29.56 0.89 8.67
C MET A 181 -30.40 0.67 9.91
N ARG A 182 -31.71 0.53 9.72
CA ARG A 182 -32.62 0.04 10.75
C ARG A 182 -33.03 -1.39 10.46
N VAL A 183 -32.75 -2.29 11.39
CA VAL A 183 -33.22 -3.68 11.31
C VAL A 183 -34.73 -3.70 11.55
N LEU A 184 -35.49 -4.13 10.55
CA LEU A 184 -36.95 -4.30 10.63
C LEU A 184 -37.33 -5.70 11.12
N LYS A 185 -36.52 -6.71 10.78
CA LYS A 185 -36.72 -8.10 11.20
C LYS A 185 -35.40 -8.86 11.17
N GLU A 186 -35.13 -9.65 12.19
CA GLU A 186 -33.96 -10.51 12.28
C GLU A 186 -34.34 -11.89 12.81
N THR A 187 -33.90 -12.92 12.08
CA THR A 187 -33.93 -14.33 12.47
C THR A 187 -32.64 -14.99 11.99
N ASP A 188 -32.36 -16.21 12.44
CA ASP A 188 -31.17 -16.97 11.99
C ASP A 188 -31.07 -17.17 10.47
N ARG A 189 -32.18 -17.02 9.74
CA ARG A 189 -32.29 -17.31 8.29
C ARG A 189 -32.77 -16.15 7.43
N GLU A 190 -33.18 -15.05 8.04
CA GLU A 190 -33.78 -13.91 7.35
C GLU A 190 -33.41 -12.62 8.09
N LYS A 191 -32.88 -11.64 7.36
CA LYS A 191 -32.75 -10.27 7.83
C LYS A 191 -33.42 -9.29 6.87
N MET A 192 -34.20 -8.39 7.43
CA MET A 192 -34.87 -7.30 6.70
C MET A 192 -34.40 -5.99 7.30
N VAL A 193 -33.83 -5.13 6.47
CA VAL A 193 -33.20 -3.87 6.87
C VAL A 193 -33.68 -2.72 5.98
N MET A 194 -33.72 -1.52 6.54
CA MET A 194 -34.16 -0.30 5.87
C MET A 194 -33.08 0.79 5.93
N PHE A 195 -32.92 1.51 4.82
CA PHE A 195 -31.97 2.62 4.66
C PHE A 195 -32.75 3.90 4.31
N GLY A 196 -32.48 5.03 4.99
CA GLY A 196 -33.16 6.32 4.76
C GLY A 196 -32.87 7.38 5.83
N GLU A 197 -33.24 8.65 5.55
CA GLU A 197 -32.93 9.85 6.35
C GLU A 197 -33.64 9.92 7.71
N ASP A 198 -34.81 9.30 7.87
CA ASP A 198 -35.59 9.32 9.12
C ASP A 198 -34.96 8.50 10.28
N LEU A 199 -33.66 8.21 10.20
CA LEU A 199 -32.89 7.49 11.23
C LEU A 199 -31.93 8.40 12.00
N HIS A 200 -31.79 9.67 11.60
CA HIS A 200 -31.02 10.69 12.31
C HIS A 200 -31.81 12.00 12.38
N ASP A 201 -32.41 12.28 13.54
CA ASP A 201 -32.63 13.66 13.97
C ASP A 201 -31.32 14.17 14.58
N GLU A 202 -30.88 15.33 14.08
CA GLU A 202 -29.80 16.22 14.56
C GLU A 202 -28.31 15.82 14.34
N LEU A 203 -27.64 16.72 13.59
CA LEU A 203 -26.18 16.98 13.50
C LEU A 203 -25.32 16.14 12.53
N CYS A 204 -25.29 16.57 11.26
CA CYS A 204 -24.10 16.84 10.41
C CYS A 204 -24.47 16.69 8.92
N GLU A 205 -24.51 17.78 8.15
CA GLU A 205 -24.52 17.69 6.69
C GLU A 205 -23.10 17.42 6.16
N PRO A 206 -22.87 16.40 5.31
CA PRO A 206 -21.59 16.19 4.65
C PRO A 206 -21.47 16.94 3.32
N ASP A 207 -20.23 17.34 3.00
CA ASP A 207 -19.78 18.03 1.79
C ASP A 207 -20.04 17.18 0.50
N PRO A 208 -20.60 17.75 -0.60
CA PRO A 208 -20.91 17.02 -1.83
C PRO A 208 -19.72 16.44 -2.62
N ALA A 209 -18.47 16.73 -2.25
CA ALA A 209 -17.26 16.27 -2.95
C ALA A 209 -16.85 14.82 -2.65
N ASP A 210 -17.62 14.07 -1.85
CA ASP A 210 -17.12 12.92 -1.10
C ASP A 210 -17.95 11.62 -1.29
N LEU A 211 -18.35 11.30 -2.52
CA LEU A 211 -19.22 10.16 -2.84
C LEU A 211 -18.51 8.95 -3.51
N PRO A 212 -17.75 8.12 -2.77
CA PRO A 212 -17.51 6.73 -3.15
C PRO A 212 -18.57 5.78 -2.55
N LEU A 213 -18.68 4.56 -3.09
CA LEU A 213 -19.53 3.47 -2.59
C LEU A 213 -19.16 3.15 -1.13
N ARG A 214 -19.99 3.56 -0.15
CA ARG A 214 -19.61 3.54 1.27
C ARG A 214 -19.89 2.24 2.03
N SER A 215 -20.47 1.18 1.46
CA SER A 215 -20.78 0.01 2.31
C SER A 215 -20.88 -1.35 1.64
N VAL A 216 -20.35 -2.38 2.32
CA VAL A 216 -20.38 -3.79 1.90
C VAL A 216 -21.18 -4.62 2.91
N CYS A 217 -22.16 -5.38 2.45
CA CYS A 217 -22.83 -6.44 3.21
C CYS A 217 -22.23 -7.80 2.82
N TYR A 218 -21.78 -8.60 3.80
CA TYR A 218 -21.13 -9.89 3.59
C TYR A 218 -21.86 -11.03 4.31
N ILE A 219 -22.30 -12.05 3.56
CA ILE A 219 -23.02 -13.20 4.10
C ILE A 219 -22.25 -14.47 3.75
N GLN A 220 -21.72 -15.14 4.79
CA GLN A 220 -20.92 -16.34 4.66
C GLN A 220 -21.77 -17.60 4.86
N ASN A 221 -21.73 -18.51 3.89
CA ASN A 221 -22.43 -19.80 3.96
C ASN A 221 -21.49 -20.91 4.43
N ALA A 222 -21.85 -21.63 5.50
CA ALA A 222 -20.98 -22.58 6.20
C ALA A 222 -20.70 -23.92 5.46
N SER A 223 -20.85 -23.98 4.13
CA SER A 223 -20.84 -25.23 3.37
C SER A 223 -19.60 -25.51 2.50
N ASN A 224 -18.46 -24.87 2.75
CA ASN A 224 -17.19 -25.31 2.15
C ASN A 224 -16.14 -25.70 3.21
N PRO A 225 -16.13 -26.96 3.68
CA PRO A 225 -15.28 -27.41 4.76
C PRO A 225 -13.95 -27.94 4.21
N ARG A 226 -12.91 -27.10 4.17
CA ARG A 226 -11.52 -27.59 4.08
C ARG A 226 -10.60 -27.06 5.18
N LEU A 227 -11.15 -26.44 6.23
CA LEU A 227 -10.36 -25.92 7.35
C LEU A 227 -10.88 -26.28 8.76
N SER A 228 -11.86 -27.18 8.89
CA SER A 228 -12.41 -27.56 10.21
C SER A 228 -12.47 -29.07 10.41
N ARG A 229 -11.31 -29.70 10.58
CA ARG A 229 -11.22 -30.98 11.31
C ARG A 229 -10.27 -30.83 12.47
N SER A 230 -10.79 -30.28 13.55
CA SER A 230 -10.39 -30.60 14.92
C SER A 230 -11.44 -29.95 15.82
N LEU A 231 -11.91 -30.69 16.83
CA LEU A 231 -12.89 -30.31 17.85
C LEU A 231 -14.36 -30.46 17.43
N MET A 232 -14.88 -31.68 17.57
CA MET A 232 -15.57 -32.06 18.83
C MET A 232 -16.18 -33.46 18.70
N ALA A 233 -15.90 -34.30 19.68
CA ALA A 233 -16.80 -35.38 20.09
C ALA A 233 -16.85 -35.38 21.63
N PRO A 234 -18.03 -35.48 22.25
CA PRO A 234 -18.17 -35.69 23.69
C PRO A 234 -18.32 -37.19 23.99
N ALA A 235 -17.71 -37.66 25.07
CA ALA A 235 -18.09 -38.93 25.69
C ALA A 235 -17.81 -38.89 27.20
N ASN A 236 -18.87 -39.15 27.97
CA ASN A 236 -18.89 -39.36 29.41
C ASN A 236 -18.01 -40.54 29.85
N LEU A 237 -17.41 -40.44 31.04
CA LEU A 237 -17.09 -41.57 31.95
C LEU A 237 -16.79 -41.02 33.38
N PRO A 238 -17.29 -41.66 34.47
CA PRO A 238 -17.00 -41.30 35.87
C PRO A 238 -16.04 -42.30 36.57
N GLY A 239 -15.37 -41.85 37.64
CA GLY A 239 -14.63 -42.68 38.63
C GLY A 239 -13.29 -42.04 39.05
N CYS A 240 -13.14 -41.51 40.27
CA CYS A 240 -12.77 -42.16 41.55
C CYS A 240 -11.25 -42.23 41.82
N PHE A 241 -10.90 -42.07 43.11
CA PHE A 241 -9.57 -41.94 43.78
C PHE A 241 -8.99 -40.51 43.81
N GLY A 242 -8.67 -39.85 44.94
CA GLY A 242 -8.57 -40.27 46.34
C GLY A 242 -7.11 -40.27 46.83
N ALA A 243 -6.71 -39.21 47.54
CA ALA A 243 -5.40 -38.97 48.22
C ALA A 243 -4.23 -38.68 47.25
N ILE A 244 -3.35 -37.69 47.48
CA ILE A 244 -2.47 -37.52 48.65
C ILE A 244 -2.06 -36.05 48.78
N PHE A 245 -2.15 -35.53 50.01
CA PHE A 245 -1.55 -34.28 50.47
C PHE A 245 -0.02 -34.40 50.60
N ALA A 246 0.74 -33.37 50.20
CA ALA A 246 1.97 -33.01 50.88
C ALA A 246 2.30 -31.52 50.67
N ARG A 247 2.22 -30.77 51.78
CA ARG A 247 2.72 -29.40 51.96
C ARG A 247 4.25 -29.38 51.88
N GLN A 248 4.84 -28.39 51.22
CA GLN A 248 6.08 -27.76 51.67
C GLN A 248 6.02 -26.24 51.51
N LYS A 249 6.51 -25.54 52.54
CA LYS A 249 6.54 -24.09 52.76
C LYS A 249 7.87 -23.47 52.25
N PRO A 250 7.96 -22.13 52.13
CA PRO A 250 8.89 -21.44 51.23
C PRO A 250 10.26 -21.15 51.86
N ALA A 251 11.28 -21.00 51.01
CA ALA A 251 12.62 -20.55 51.39
C ALA A 251 12.78 -19.03 51.16
N VAL A 252 13.48 -18.41 52.10
CA VAL A 252 13.65 -16.96 52.34
C VAL A 252 14.85 -16.39 51.56
N GLN A 253 14.70 -15.16 51.07
CA GLN A 253 15.72 -14.31 50.43
C GLN A 253 16.82 -13.86 51.40
N GLN A 254 18.06 -13.73 50.90
CA GLN A 254 19.12 -12.92 51.50
C GLN A 254 19.48 -11.74 50.56
N PRO A 255 19.77 -10.53 51.09
CA PRO A 255 20.15 -9.37 50.29
C PRO A 255 21.68 -9.26 50.08
N ALA A 256 22.10 -8.70 48.94
CA ALA A 256 23.49 -8.34 48.64
C ALA A 256 23.82 -6.90 49.09
N PRO A 257 25.09 -6.55 49.37
CA PRO A 257 25.50 -5.32 50.06
C PRO A 257 25.73 -4.11 49.13
N PRO A 258 25.80 -2.86 49.67
CA PRO A 258 25.80 -1.62 48.87
C PRO A 258 27.20 -1.26 48.33
N CYS A 259 27.25 -0.80 47.08
CA CYS A 259 28.45 -0.21 46.48
C CYS A 259 28.65 1.25 46.95
N ARG A 260 29.88 1.56 47.37
CA ARG A 260 30.37 2.89 47.76
C ARG A 260 30.45 3.82 46.55
N ALA A 261 30.08 5.08 46.78
CA ALA A 261 30.29 6.20 45.88
C ALA A 261 31.67 6.81 46.14
N ASP A 262 32.45 7.05 45.10
CA ASP A 262 33.62 7.93 45.14
C ASP A 262 33.62 8.87 43.92
N SER A 263 33.53 10.16 44.24
CA SER A 263 34.04 11.37 43.57
C SER A 263 34.00 11.52 42.04
N LEU A 264 33.10 12.40 41.56
CA LEU A 264 33.19 13.10 40.26
C LEU A 264 33.91 14.46 40.45
N PRO A 265 34.68 14.95 39.46
CA PRO A 265 35.10 16.34 39.42
C PRO A 265 34.06 17.25 38.73
N ASP A 266 34.05 18.48 39.24
CA ASP A 266 33.17 19.62 39.04
C ASP A 266 33.06 20.09 37.57
N ILE A 267 31.83 20.18 37.04
CA ILE A 267 31.53 20.87 35.77
C ILE A 267 30.52 21.98 36.06
N SER A 268 30.97 23.21 35.79
CA SER A 268 30.26 24.45 36.06
C SER A 268 28.92 24.56 35.32
N TYR A 269 27.87 24.88 36.09
CA TYR A 269 26.54 25.18 35.59
C TYR A 269 26.51 26.50 34.81
N ARG A 270 26.28 26.44 33.49
CA ARG A 270 25.68 27.57 32.77
C ARG A 270 24.16 27.53 32.98
N LYS A 271 23.65 28.50 33.75
CA LYS A 271 22.21 28.79 33.84
C LYS A 271 21.68 29.17 32.46
N ILE A 272 20.73 28.39 31.94
CA ILE A 272 19.80 28.83 30.89
C ILE A 272 18.42 28.85 31.56
N PRO A 273 17.71 29.99 31.61
CA PRO A 273 16.42 30.06 32.29
C PRO A 273 15.38 29.22 31.58
N CYS A 274 14.56 28.55 32.37
CA CYS A 274 13.34 27.89 31.94
C CYS A 274 12.35 28.93 31.40
N CYS A 275 11.66 28.58 30.32
CA CYS A 275 10.49 29.27 29.76
C CYS A 275 10.79 30.50 28.88
N ASP A 276 11.32 30.25 27.68
CA ASP A 276 11.01 31.07 26.51
C ASP A 276 10.44 30.14 25.41
N PHE A 277 9.18 30.36 25.06
CA PHE A 277 8.42 29.64 24.03
C PHE A 277 8.16 30.54 22.82
N SER A 278 9.01 31.53 22.57
CA SER A 278 8.96 32.30 21.32
C SER A 278 9.57 31.49 20.18
N PHE A 279 8.74 31.22 19.17
CA PHE A 279 9.16 30.64 17.90
C PHE A 279 10.03 31.68 17.18
N ASP A 280 11.33 31.44 17.11
CA ASP A 280 12.21 32.17 16.20
C ASP A 280 12.15 31.51 14.81
N SER A 281 12.00 32.32 13.76
CA SER A 281 11.77 31.89 12.38
C SER A 281 13.05 31.40 11.66
N ASP A 282 14.18 31.32 12.36
CA ASP A 282 15.49 31.07 11.75
C ASP A 282 16.22 29.79 12.21
N GLN A 283 15.56 28.85 12.87
CA GLN A 283 16.18 27.56 13.17
C GLN A 283 16.01 26.56 12.03
N THR A 284 16.93 26.63 11.08
CA THR A 284 17.46 25.41 10.45
C THR A 284 17.92 24.50 11.59
N THR A 285 17.16 23.44 11.87
CA THR A 285 17.60 22.44 12.84
C THR A 285 18.73 21.65 12.18
N ILE A 286 19.93 22.18 12.38
CA ILE A 286 21.20 21.59 11.97
C ILE A 286 21.34 20.27 12.72
N LEU A 287 21.05 19.18 12.02
CA LEU A 287 21.60 17.87 12.35
C LEU A 287 23.11 17.96 12.01
N SER A 288 23.94 18.33 12.98
CA SER A 288 25.39 18.23 12.79
C SER A 288 25.80 16.76 12.91
N TYR A 289 25.75 16.06 11.78
CA TYR A 289 26.52 14.84 11.62
C TYR A 289 28.01 15.18 11.54
N ASP A 290 28.86 14.19 11.79
CA ASP A 290 30.29 14.26 11.47
C ASP A 290 30.48 14.96 10.13
N SER A 291 31.52 15.81 10.05
CA SER A 291 31.80 16.59 8.83
C SER A 291 31.62 15.70 7.59
N PRO A 292 30.89 16.15 6.56
CA PRO A 292 30.63 15.32 5.39
C PRO A 292 31.95 14.75 4.89
N PRO A 293 31.98 13.47 4.44
CA PRO A 293 33.22 12.85 3.98
C PRO A 293 33.89 13.78 2.99
N LYS A 294 35.21 14.03 3.18
CA LYS A 294 35.96 14.92 2.30
C LYS A 294 35.84 14.40 0.86
N TYR A 295 35.15 15.15 0.02
CA TYR A 295 34.97 14.81 -1.39
C TYR A 295 36.27 15.05 -2.16
N SER A 296 36.74 14.06 -2.92
CA SER A 296 37.92 14.19 -3.77
C SER A 296 37.64 15.16 -4.92
N GLN A 297 38.63 15.99 -5.26
CA GLN A 297 38.60 16.78 -6.49
C GLN A 297 38.94 15.85 -7.66
N LEU A 298 37.93 15.43 -8.42
CA LEU A 298 38.10 14.59 -9.61
C LEU A 298 38.86 15.35 -10.70
N SER A 299 39.97 14.80 -11.18
CA SER A 299 40.65 15.29 -12.38
C SER A 299 39.81 14.98 -13.62
N SER A 300 39.39 16.02 -14.34
CA SER A 300 38.54 15.96 -15.52
C SER A 300 39.31 15.42 -16.74
N VAL A 301 39.34 14.10 -16.95
CA VAL A 301 40.00 13.51 -18.15
C VAL A 301 38.99 12.98 -19.18
N PHE A 302 37.73 12.75 -18.79
CA PHE A 302 36.71 12.32 -19.75
C PHE A 302 36.07 13.54 -20.46
N SER A 303 36.01 13.53 -21.80
CA SER A 303 35.28 14.55 -22.57
C SER A 303 33.77 14.35 -22.34
N THR A 304 33.26 14.93 -21.26
CA THR A 304 31.88 14.83 -20.78
C THR A 304 30.83 15.58 -21.62
N PRO A 305 31.10 16.67 -22.36
CA PRO A 305 30.03 17.47 -22.97
C PRO A 305 29.21 16.72 -24.03
N ASP A 306 29.85 15.92 -24.88
CA ASP A 306 29.14 15.26 -25.98
C ASP A 306 28.35 14.02 -25.52
N VAL A 307 28.84 13.35 -24.47
CA VAL A 307 28.08 12.31 -23.77
C VAL A 307 26.85 12.90 -23.09
N LEU A 308 27.04 13.98 -22.34
CA LEU A 308 25.94 14.64 -21.65
C LEU A 308 24.87 15.12 -22.65
N LYS A 309 25.25 15.75 -23.77
CA LYS A 309 24.31 16.09 -24.85
C LYS A 309 23.54 14.88 -25.38
N THR A 310 24.21 13.72 -25.50
CA THR A 310 23.56 12.47 -25.94
C THR A 310 22.53 12.01 -24.92
N ILE A 311 22.88 12.05 -23.63
CA ILE A 311 21.98 11.72 -22.52
C ILE A 311 20.80 12.68 -22.51
N GLU A 312 21.05 14.00 -22.53
CA GLU A 312 20.00 15.02 -22.53
C GLU A 312 19.03 14.83 -23.69
N LYS A 313 19.54 14.73 -24.92
CA LYS A 313 18.72 14.50 -26.11
C LYS A 313 17.87 13.23 -26.00
N THR A 314 18.45 12.16 -25.45
CA THR A 314 17.74 10.88 -25.27
C THR A 314 16.63 11.02 -24.23
N VAL A 315 16.95 11.61 -23.09
CA VAL A 315 16.01 11.80 -21.98
C VAL A 315 14.87 12.75 -22.39
N ASP A 316 15.17 13.83 -23.10
CA ASP A 316 14.16 14.77 -23.61
C ASP A 316 13.23 14.10 -24.63
N ALA A 317 13.77 13.28 -25.53
CA ALA A 317 12.95 12.50 -26.47
C ALA A 317 12.07 11.43 -25.78
N LEU A 318 12.46 10.98 -24.59
CA LEU A 318 11.70 10.01 -23.79
C LEU A 318 10.67 10.66 -22.86
N SER A 319 10.62 11.99 -22.75
CA SER A 319 9.77 12.69 -21.78
C SER A 319 8.30 12.29 -21.88
N ASP A 320 7.70 12.35 -23.06
CA ASP A 320 6.29 12.01 -23.27
C ASP A 320 6.00 10.52 -23.01
N PRO A 321 6.75 9.55 -23.58
CA PRO A 321 6.58 8.14 -23.24
C PRO A 321 6.74 7.82 -21.75
N LEU A 322 7.73 8.40 -21.07
CA LEU A 322 7.93 8.21 -19.63
C LEU A 322 6.80 8.84 -18.81
N ARG A 323 6.28 9.99 -19.24
CA ARG A 323 5.12 10.62 -18.61
C ARG A 323 3.90 9.72 -18.67
N GLN A 324 3.61 9.14 -19.83
CA GLN A 324 2.48 8.22 -20.01
C GLN A 324 2.67 6.94 -19.21
N LEU A 325 3.89 6.40 -19.14
CA LEU A 325 4.22 5.25 -18.31
C LEU A 325 3.99 5.56 -16.82
N SER A 326 4.46 6.70 -16.34
CA SER A 326 4.25 7.16 -14.96
C SER A 326 2.77 7.32 -14.62
N LEU A 327 1.98 7.94 -15.50
CA LEU A 327 0.53 8.09 -15.33
C LEU A 327 -0.20 6.75 -15.39
N SER A 328 0.25 5.80 -16.22
CA SER A 328 -0.33 4.46 -16.27
C SER A 328 -0.11 3.68 -14.97
N ILE A 329 1.07 3.83 -14.36
CA ILE A 329 1.39 3.24 -13.06
C ILE A 329 0.59 3.96 -11.96
N HIS A 330 0.52 5.30 -12.01
CA HIS A 330 -0.16 6.12 -11.01
C HIS A 330 -1.69 5.97 -11.02
N GLY A 331 -2.30 6.03 -12.20
CA GLY A 331 -3.74 6.21 -12.40
C GLY A 331 -4.62 5.01 -12.05
N GLN A 332 -4.05 3.90 -11.58
CA GLN A 332 -4.83 2.79 -11.05
C GLN A 332 -5.29 3.05 -9.62
N LEU A 333 -6.41 3.78 -9.49
CA LEU A 333 -7.09 4.02 -8.22
C LEU A 333 -7.91 2.81 -7.74
N LEU A 334 -7.69 2.43 -6.47
CA LEU A 334 -8.64 1.87 -5.49
C LEU A 334 -9.54 0.70 -5.93
N VAL A 335 -8.97 -0.51 -5.90
CA VAL A 335 -9.67 -1.65 -5.26
C VAL A 335 -8.97 -1.89 -3.92
N LEU A 336 -9.75 -1.81 -2.83
CA LEU A 336 -9.34 -2.18 -1.48
C LEU A 336 -9.06 -3.68 -1.46
N GLU A 337 -7.79 -4.08 -1.39
CA GLU A 337 -7.42 -5.42 -0.97
C GLU A 337 -6.56 -5.28 0.28
N LEU A 338 -7.26 -5.47 1.39
CA LEU A 338 -6.68 -5.59 2.72
C LEU A 338 -6.17 -7.02 2.85
N GLU A 339 -4.91 -7.27 2.47
CA GLU A 339 -4.15 -8.37 3.05
C GLU A 339 -2.68 -8.03 3.06
N LEU A 340 -2.15 -7.91 4.28
CA LEU A 340 -0.75 -7.72 4.57
C LEU A 340 0.09 -8.79 3.88
N SER A 341 1.08 -8.32 3.14
CA SER A 341 2.49 -8.64 3.36
C SER A 341 2.77 -10.12 3.65
N LEU A 342 3.00 -10.87 2.56
CA LEU A 342 3.71 -12.16 2.54
C LEU A 342 3.20 -13.23 3.53
N ARG A 343 2.09 -13.89 3.16
CA ARG A 343 1.98 -15.35 2.99
C ARG A 343 0.53 -15.75 2.66
N LEU A 344 0.37 -16.29 1.45
CA LEU A 344 -0.74 -17.13 0.95
C LEU A 344 -1.81 -16.55 0.02
N LEU A 345 -1.92 -15.24 -0.23
CA LEU A 345 -2.66 -14.73 -1.39
C LEU A 345 -2.01 -13.41 -1.87
N PRO A 346 -1.61 -13.28 -3.15
CA PRO A 346 -1.17 -12.01 -3.69
C PRO A 346 -2.37 -11.07 -3.81
N SER A 347 -2.29 -9.84 -3.30
CA SER A 347 -3.21 -8.77 -3.73
C SER A 347 -2.87 -8.43 -5.20
N PRO A 348 -3.66 -8.87 -6.22
CA PRO A 348 -3.12 -9.20 -7.54
C PRO A 348 -3.16 -8.08 -8.61
N SER A 349 -3.71 -6.90 -8.37
CA SER A 349 -3.98 -5.98 -9.50
C SER A 349 -2.88 -4.96 -9.82
N ARG A 350 -2.38 -4.20 -8.83
CA ARG A 350 -1.58 -2.98 -9.12
C ARG A 350 -0.10 -3.27 -9.39
N ALA A 351 0.53 -4.08 -8.55
CA ALA A 351 1.94 -4.44 -8.74
C ALA A 351 2.15 -5.27 -10.03
N TRP A 352 1.12 -6.02 -10.45
CA TRP A 352 1.12 -6.76 -11.71
C TRP A 352 0.99 -5.84 -12.93
N HIS A 353 0.09 -4.85 -12.87
CA HIS A 353 0.03 -3.84 -13.93
C HIS A 353 1.35 -3.09 -14.07
N ALA A 354 1.90 -2.55 -12.97
CA ALA A 354 3.18 -1.85 -13.02
C ALA A 354 4.30 -2.76 -13.55
N HIS A 355 4.38 -4.01 -13.09
CA HIS A 355 5.27 -5.03 -13.64
C HIS A 355 5.09 -5.19 -15.16
N ASP A 356 3.86 -5.40 -15.64
CA ASP A 356 3.59 -5.70 -17.03
C ASP A 356 3.86 -4.53 -17.97
N VAL A 357 3.46 -3.30 -17.59
CA VAL A 357 3.73 -2.11 -18.41
C VAL A 357 5.22 -1.77 -18.43
N LEU A 358 5.93 -1.89 -17.31
CA LEU A 358 7.37 -1.62 -17.25
C LEU A 358 8.17 -2.66 -18.06
N THR A 359 7.86 -3.94 -17.90
CA THR A 359 8.56 -5.01 -18.61
C THR A 359 8.31 -4.94 -20.12
N ALA A 360 7.06 -4.70 -20.54
CA ALA A 360 6.72 -4.48 -21.95
C ALA A 360 7.42 -3.22 -22.51
N PHE A 361 7.47 -2.13 -21.75
CA PHE A 361 8.17 -0.91 -22.16
C PHE A 361 9.66 -1.17 -22.39
N MET A 362 10.32 -1.89 -21.49
CA MET A 362 11.75 -2.22 -21.62
C MET A 362 12.04 -3.19 -22.77
N GLU A 363 11.17 -4.20 -23.00
CA GLU A 363 11.25 -5.11 -24.15
C GLU A 363 11.17 -4.33 -25.47
N ASN A 364 10.20 -3.41 -25.58
CA ASN A 364 10.03 -2.56 -26.77
C ASN A 364 11.22 -1.64 -27.03
N HIS A 365 11.99 -1.29 -26.00
CA HIS A 365 13.22 -0.53 -26.13
C HIS A 365 14.46 -1.42 -26.25
N GLY A 366 14.31 -2.70 -26.58
CA GLY A 366 15.40 -3.60 -26.94
C GLY A 366 16.30 -4.00 -25.76
N PHE A 367 15.73 -4.10 -24.55
CA PHE A 367 16.36 -4.79 -23.42
C PHE A 367 15.95 -6.26 -23.41
N ARG A 368 16.85 -7.14 -22.95
CA ARG A 368 16.48 -8.53 -22.61
C ARG A 368 15.84 -8.52 -21.24
N VAL A 369 14.54 -8.80 -21.18
CA VAL A 369 13.77 -8.79 -19.92
C VAL A 369 13.52 -10.21 -19.42
N LYS A 370 13.76 -10.42 -18.13
CA LYS A 370 13.37 -11.61 -17.37
C LYS A 370 12.33 -11.18 -16.34
N ARG A 371 11.06 -11.48 -16.63
CA ARG A 371 9.89 -11.30 -15.75
C ARG A 371 9.92 -12.30 -14.59
N HIS A 372 9.15 -12.05 -13.54
CA HIS A 372 9.00 -12.94 -12.36
C HIS A 372 10.37 -13.39 -11.80
N TYR A 373 11.26 -12.43 -11.55
CA TYR A 373 12.68 -12.67 -11.34
C TYR A 373 12.98 -13.21 -9.94
N LEU A 374 13.82 -14.25 -9.89
CA LEU A 374 14.32 -14.90 -8.67
C LEU A 374 13.20 -15.29 -7.69
N GLY A 375 12.03 -15.73 -8.18
CA GLY A 375 10.93 -16.21 -7.32
C GLY A 375 10.19 -15.10 -6.57
N LEU A 376 10.22 -13.88 -7.09
CA LEU A 376 9.30 -12.81 -6.73
C LEU A 376 8.44 -12.50 -7.96
N ASP A 377 7.12 -12.66 -7.83
CA ASP A 377 6.20 -12.60 -8.97
C ASP A 377 6.24 -11.25 -9.68
N THR A 378 6.41 -10.14 -8.96
CA THR A 378 6.42 -8.81 -9.56
C THR A 378 7.82 -8.23 -9.75
N ALA A 379 8.88 -8.96 -9.37
CA ALA A 379 10.25 -8.53 -9.67
C ALA A 379 10.61 -8.84 -11.12
N TRP A 380 11.47 -8.02 -11.72
CA TRP A 380 11.95 -8.25 -13.08
C TRP A 380 13.36 -7.70 -13.27
N ARG A 381 14.06 -8.23 -14.28
CA ARG A 381 15.41 -7.82 -14.66
C ARG A 381 15.45 -7.51 -16.14
N ALA A 382 15.75 -6.27 -16.50
CA ALA A 382 16.04 -5.88 -17.88
C ALA A 382 17.53 -5.62 -18.04
N GLU A 383 18.17 -6.22 -19.04
CA GLU A 383 19.59 -6.01 -19.29
C GLU A 383 19.91 -5.68 -20.75
N PHE A 384 20.85 -4.75 -20.92
CA PHE A 384 21.42 -4.37 -22.20
C PHE A 384 22.95 -4.40 -22.09
N GLN A 385 23.59 -4.95 -23.11
CA GLN A 385 25.05 -5.04 -23.23
C GLN A 385 25.45 -4.45 -24.58
N HIS A 386 26.37 -3.48 -24.56
CA HIS A 386 27.05 -3.01 -25.76
C HIS A 386 28.45 -3.62 -25.82
N ARG A 387 28.74 -4.39 -26.89
CA ARG A 387 29.98 -5.17 -27.07
C ARG A 387 30.29 -6.13 -25.90
N SER A 388 31.22 -7.06 -26.08
CA SER A 388 31.67 -7.93 -24.99
C SER A 388 32.67 -7.20 -24.09
N GLY A 389 32.62 -7.44 -22.78
CA GLY A 389 33.50 -6.80 -21.79
C GLY A 389 32.93 -5.48 -21.26
N GLY A 390 33.73 -4.79 -20.44
CA GLY A 390 33.31 -3.57 -19.75
C GLY A 390 32.60 -3.84 -18.42
N ARG A 391 32.33 -2.74 -17.70
CA ARG A 391 31.67 -2.77 -16.37
C ARG A 391 30.16 -2.82 -16.48
N THR A 392 29.51 -3.26 -15.41
CA THR A 392 28.07 -3.34 -15.25
C THR A 392 27.57 -2.32 -14.24
N ILE A 393 26.74 -1.37 -14.70
CA ILE A 393 25.99 -0.48 -13.82
C ILE A 393 24.60 -1.05 -13.55
N GLY A 394 24.26 -1.22 -12.27
CA GLY A 394 22.92 -1.57 -11.80
C GLY A 394 22.05 -0.32 -11.62
N VAL A 395 20.77 -0.44 -11.95
CA VAL A 395 19.76 0.60 -11.73
C VAL A 395 18.54 -0.06 -11.07
N ASN A 396 17.92 0.62 -10.11
CA ASN A 396 16.70 0.15 -9.46
C ASN A 396 15.48 0.99 -9.84
N SER A 397 14.34 0.34 -9.97
CA SER A 397 13.00 0.93 -10.11
C SER A 397 12.06 0.29 -9.10
N GLU A 398 11.62 1.05 -8.10
CA GLU A 398 10.48 0.66 -7.26
C GLU A 398 9.16 0.91 -7.99
N MET A 399 8.14 0.12 -7.66
CA MET A 399 6.85 0.18 -8.34
C MET A 399 5.65 -0.22 -7.46
N ASP A 400 5.87 -0.47 -6.18
CA ASP A 400 4.81 -0.69 -5.20
C ASP A 400 4.12 0.62 -4.79
N ALA A 401 2.96 0.48 -4.16
CA ALA A 401 2.11 1.58 -3.73
C ALA A 401 1.63 1.31 -2.30
N LEU A 402 1.25 2.37 -1.60
CA LEU A 402 0.72 2.27 -0.24
C LEU A 402 -0.76 1.84 -0.24
N PRO A 403 -1.18 0.99 0.72
CA PRO A 403 -2.59 0.67 0.93
C PRO A 403 -3.41 1.95 1.09
N ASP A 404 -4.55 2.02 0.42
CA ASP A 404 -5.53 3.12 0.46
C ASP A 404 -5.04 4.53 0.05
N MET A 405 -3.74 4.71 -0.20
CA MET A 405 -3.12 6.01 -0.56
C MET A 405 -2.51 6.03 -1.97
N GLY A 406 -2.34 4.87 -2.61
CA GLY A 406 -1.73 4.80 -3.94
C GLY A 406 -0.23 5.13 -3.90
N HIS A 407 0.30 5.75 -4.95
CA HIS A 407 1.72 6.13 -5.03
C HIS A 407 2.04 7.40 -4.20
N ALA A 408 1.61 7.43 -2.94
CA ALA A 408 1.88 8.52 -2.00
C ALA A 408 3.35 8.63 -1.55
N CYS A 409 4.20 7.67 -1.93
CA CYS A 409 5.65 7.78 -1.82
C CYS A 409 6.33 8.16 -3.16
N GLY A 410 5.56 8.24 -4.25
CA GLY A 410 6.06 8.64 -5.57
C GLY A 410 6.78 7.54 -6.35
N HIS A 411 6.54 6.25 -6.04
CA HIS A 411 7.21 5.14 -6.74
C HIS A 411 6.86 5.07 -8.24
N ASN A 412 5.79 5.73 -8.70
CA ASN A 412 5.57 5.92 -10.14
C ASN A 412 6.70 6.77 -10.80
N LEU A 413 7.23 7.77 -10.09
CA LEU A 413 8.37 8.58 -10.55
C LEU A 413 9.70 7.82 -10.40
N VAL A 414 9.86 7.05 -9.32
CA VAL A 414 11.02 6.17 -9.13
C VAL A 414 11.10 5.13 -10.26
N ALA A 415 9.97 4.50 -10.58
CA ALA A 415 9.86 3.53 -11.66
C ALA A 415 10.40 4.09 -12.98
N ILE A 416 9.88 5.25 -13.42
CA ILE A 416 10.31 5.88 -14.67
C ILE A 416 11.71 6.47 -14.60
N SER A 417 12.21 6.82 -13.40
CA SER A 417 13.59 7.26 -13.22
C SER A 417 14.58 6.17 -13.59
N GLY A 418 14.40 4.96 -13.06
CA GLY A 418 15.26 3.83 -13.40
C GLY A 418 15.17 3.45 -14.88
N VAL A 419 13.98 3.50 -15.48
CA VAL A 419 13.77 3.28 -16.93
C VAL A 419 14.53 4.33 -17.76
N GLY A 420 14.34 5.62 -17.45
CA GLY A 420 14.99 6.72 -18.16
C GLY A 420 16.51 6.66 -18.05
N VAL A 421 17.04 6.38 -16.85
CA VAL A 421 18.48 6.22 -16.61
C VAL A 421 19.05 5.06 -17.44
N ALA A 422 18.39 3.90 -17.42
CA ALA A 422 18.86 2.73 -18.17
C ALA A 422 18.88 2.99 -19.68
N LEU A 423 17.85 3.65 -20.21
CA LEU A 423 17.76 4.00 -21.64
C LEU A 423 18.78 5.05 -22.06
N ALA A 424 19.01 6.06 -21.24
CA ALA A 424 20.02 7.09 -21.48
C ALA A 424 21.44 6.50 -21.50
N ILE A 425 21.77 5.63 -20.53
CA ILE A 425 23.05 4.92 -20.49
C ILE A 425 23.19 4.03 -21.72
N LYS A 426 22.15 3.26 -22.09
CA LYS A 426 22.15 2.46 -23.33
C LYS A 426 22.49 3.32 -24.55
N ALA A 427 21.82 4.45 -24.74
CA ALA A 427 22.05 5.33 -25.89
C ALA A 427 23.47 5.90 -25.90
N ALA A 428 23.99 6.29 -24.73
CA ALA A 428 25.36 6.77 -24.60
C ALA A 428 26.40 5.68 -24.92
N LEU A 429 26.21 4.45 -24.43
CA LEU A 429 27.11 3.31 -24.73
C LEU A 429 27.16 3.04 -26.25
N GLN A 430 26.01 3.07 -26.92
CA GLN A 430 25.93 2.83 -28.36
C GLN A 430 26.56 3.98 -29.17
N THR A 431 26.21 5.23 -28.85
CA THR A 431 26.64 6.42 -29.58
C THR A 431 28.14 6.66 -29.47
N HIS A 432 28.69 6.48 -28.27
CA HIS A 432 30.12 6.69 -27.99
C HIS A 432 30.94 5.40 -28.08
N ASN A 433 30.30 4.31 -28.51
CA ASN A 433 30.92 3.02 -28.76
C ASN A 433 31.71 2.44 -27.56
N ILE A 434 31.19 2.63 -26.34
CA ILE A 434 31.83 2.20 -25.09
C ILE A 434 31.35 0.80 -24.71
N PRO A 435 32.25 -0.19 -24.52
CA PRO A 435 31.85 -1.52 -24.06
C PRO A 435 31.34 -1.45 -22.62
N GLY A 436 30.19 -2.07 -22.36
CA GLY A 436 29.61 -2.07 -21.03
C GLY A 436 28.18 -2.57 -20.96
N LYS A 437 27.71 -2.72 -19.73
CA LYS A 437 26.40 -3.31 -19.42
C LYS A 437 25.60 -2.38 -18.53
N VAL A 438 24.32 -2.24 -18.82
CA VAL A 438 23.34 -1.65 -17.91
C VAL A 438 22.28 -2.68 -17.57
N VAL A 439 21.97 -2.80 -16.29
CA VAL A 439 20.93 -3.71 -15.79
C VAL A 439 19.95 -2.92 -14.93
N LEU A 440 18.69 -2.92 -15.34
CA LEU A 440 17.59 -2.36 -14.57
C LEU A 440 16.86 -3.48 -13.83
N LEU A 441 16.76 -3.33 -12.51
CA LEU A 441 15.97 -4.20 -11.64
C LEU A 441 14.67 -3.51 -11.27
N GLY A 442 13.54 -4.12 -11.64
CA GLY A 442 12.25 -3.79 -11.05
C GLY A 442 12.12 -4.46 -9.69
N THR A 443 12.01 -3.66 -8.64
CA THR A 443 12.09 -4.14 -7.26
C THR A 443 10.80 -3.87 -6.50
N PRO A 444 10.01 -4.92 -6.17
CA PRO A 444 8.74 -4.77 -5.48
C PRO A 444 8.93 -4.57 -3.97
N ALA A 445 7.84 -4.19 -3.29
CA ALA A 445 7.68 -4.30 -1.84
C ALA A 445 8.79 -3.60 -1.03
N GLU A 446 9.12 -2.36 -1.38
CA GLU A 446 10.00 -1.55 -0.55
C GLU A 446 9.28 -1.07 0.71
N GLU A 447 8.01 -0.64 0.57
CA GLU A 447 7.21 -0.07 1.67
C GLU A 447 7.03 -1.09 2.81
N GLU A 448 6.68 -2.33 2.43
CA GLU A 448 6.49 -3.45 3.33
C GLU A 448 6.89 -4.77 2.63
N GLY A 449 8.11 -5.25 2.90
CA GLY A 449 8.53 -6.61 2.48
C GLY A 449 10.01 -6.79 2.17
N GLY A 450 10.75 -5.72 1.93
CA GLY A 450 12.20 -5.75 1.72
C GLY A 450 12.61 -6.43 0.42
N GLY A 451 11.87 -6.18 -0.67
CA GLY A 451 12.10 -6.88 -1.93
C GLY A 451 13.53 -6.73 -2.47
N LYS A 452 14.20 -5.59 -2.25
CA LYS A 452 15.62 -5.44 -2.62
C LYS A 452 16.53 -6.33 -1.79
N VAL A 453 16.25 -6.50 -0.50
CA VAL A 453 17.03 -7.42 0.36
C VAL A 453 16.86 -8.87 -0.10
N ILE A 454 15.63 -9.29 -0.40
CA ILE A 454 15.36 -10.64 -0.92
C ILE A 454 16.09 -10.86 -2.26
N LEU A 455 16.05 -9.87 -3.16
CA LEU A 455 16.77 -9.93 -4.43
C LEU A 455 18.29 -9.98 -4.23
N LEU A 456 18.82 -9.23 -3.27
CA LEU A 456 20.23 -9.25 -2.89
C LEU A 456 20.66 -10.64 -2.42
N GLU A 457 19.93 -11.24 -1.47
CA GLU A 457 20.19 -12.58 -0.95
C GLU A 457 20.13 -13.65 -2.07
N ARG A 458 19.20 -13.50 -3.01
CA ARG A 458 19.04 -14.39 -4.17
C ARG A 458 20.03 -14.09 -5.31
N GLY A 459 20.92 -13.13 -5.14
CA GLY A 459 22.03 -12.85 -6.05
C GLY A 459 21.69 -11.96 -7.26
N ALA A 460 20.63 -11.15 -7.20
CA ALA A 460 20.24 -10.24 -8.28
C ALA A 460 21.32 -9.22 -8.66
N TYR A 461 22.09 -8.78 -7.66
CA TYR A 461 23.13 -7.75 -7.75
C TYR A 461 24.52 -8.34 -8.07
N LYS A 462 24.64 -9.68 -8.20
CA LYS A 462 25.91 -10.31 -8.54
C LYS A 462 26.40 -9.81 -9.90
N GLY A 463 27.66 -9.39 -9.92
CA GLY A 463 28.33 -8.86 -11.12
C GLY A 463 28.01 -7.41 -11.44
N PHE A 464 27.32 -6.67 -10.57
CA PHE A 464 27.25 -5.21 -10.67
C PHE A 464 28.51 -4.59 -10.07
N ASP A 465 29.05 -3.58 -10.75
CA ASP A 465 30.20 -2.81 -10.30
C ASP A 465 29.78 -1.63 -9.41
N ALA A 466 28.61 -1.04 -9.70
CA ALA A 466 27.94 -0.08 -8.83
C ALA A 466 26.42 -0.15 -9.05
N CYS A 467 25.63 0.48 -8.17
CA CYS A 467 24.18 0.54 -8.27
C CYS A 467 23.62 1.94 -8.01
N ILE A 468 22.68 2.42 -8.83
CA ILE A 468 22.11 3.75 -8.70
C ILE A 468 20.58 3.74 -8.71
N MET A 469 19.99 4.68 -7.99
CA MET A 469 18.55 4.90 -7.87
C MET A 469 18.30 6.35 -7.45
N CYS A 470 17.08 6.88 -7.52
CA CYS A 470 16.73 8.15 -6.87
C CYS A 470 15.29 8.11 -6.33
N HIS A 471 14.96 9.06 -5.44
CA HIS A 471 13.66 9.11 -4.80
C HIS A 471 13.05 10.53 -4.80
N PRO A 472 11.77 10.72 -5.18
CA PRO A 472 11.10 12.01 -5.03
C PRO A 472 10.80 12.30 -3.56
N ALA A 473 11.01 13.53 -3.14
CA ALA A 473 10.76 13.98 -1.77
C ALA A 473 10.18 15.40 -1.76
N VAL A 474 9.76 15.85 -0.59
CA VAL A 474 9.51 17.27 -0.35
C VAL A 474 10.82 18.04 -0.26
N GLY A 475 10.82 19.29 -0.70
CA GLY A 475 11.96 20.17 -0.54
C GLY A 475 11.78 21.50 -1.25
N PRO A 476 12.76 22.42 -1.11
CA PRO A 476 12.81 23.64 -1.92
C PRO A 476 12.76 23.31 -3.41
N PRO A 477 12.14 24.15 -4.25
CA PRO A 477 12.11 23.93 -5.70
C PRO A 477 13.51 23.76 -6.29
N ASN A 478 13.66 22.87 -7.27
CA ASN A 478 14.92 22.56 -7.95
C ASN A 478 16.06 22.20 -6.97
N SER A 479 15.78 21.33 -6.00
CA SER A 479 16.78 20.84 -5.06
C SER A 479 16.87 19.32 -5.00
N SER A 480 18.00 18.82 -4.52
CA SER A 480 18.22 17.41 -4.21
C SER A 480 18.95 17.24 -2.88
N SER A 481 19.02 16.00 -2.39
CA SER A 481 19.81 15.63 -1.22
C SER A 481 20.56 14.33 -1.47
N VAL A 482 21.81 14.30 -1.03
CA VAL A 482 22.65 13.10 -0.92
C VAL A 482 22.86 12.74 0.56
N GLY A 483 21.88 13.04 1.41
CA GLY A 483 21.86 12.63 2.81
C GLY A 483 21.60 11.13 3.01
N SER A 484 21.69 10.70 4.26
CA SER A 484 21.41 9.32 4.68
C SER A 484 19.94 9.13 5.12
N THR A 485 19.57 7.89 5.42
CA THR A 485 18.28 7.47 6.00
C THR A 485 18.54 6.82 7.36
N THR A 486 17.48 6.46 8.10
CA THR A 486 17.62 5.69 9.34
C THR A 486 17.45 4.20 9.10
N ALA A 487 18.19 3.39 9.84
CA ALA A 487 17.99 1.95 9.90
C ALA A 487 16.70 1.63 10.67
N ARG A 488 15.94 0.63 10.23
CA ARG A 488 14.66 0.23 10.84
C ARG A 488 14.48 -1.29 10.83
N GLN A 489 13.91 -1.84 11.90
CA GLN A 489 13.49 -3.24 11.95
C GLN A 489 12.09 -3.37 12.54
N GLU A 490 11.33 -4.29 11.98
CA GLU A 490 9.99 -4.67 12.45
C GLU A 490 10.03 -5.92 13.31
N ILE A 491 9.20 -5.92 14.37
CA ILE A 491 9.00 -7.04 15.28
C ILE A 491 7.50 -7.31 15.40
N GLN A 492 7.07 -8.48 14.94
CA GLN A 492 5.73 -9.00 15.17
C GLN A 492 5.73 -9.85 16.44
N VAL A 493 4.75 -9.61 17.31
CA VAL A 493 4.65 -10.22 18.63
C VAL A 493 3.27 -10.83 18.79
N GLU A 494 3.20 -12.08 19.21
CA GLU A 494 1.95 -12.74 19.59
C GLU A 494 2.09 -13.33 20.99
N TYR A 495 1.14 -13.04 21.86
CA TYR A 495 1.01 -13.65 23.18
C TYR A 495 -0.13 -14.65 23.18
N PHE A 496 0.11 -15.82 23.77
CA PHE A 496 -0.86 -16.90 23.90
C PHE A 496 -1.01 -17.27 25.38
N GLY A 497 -2.25 -17.24 25.85
CA GLY A 497 -2.65 -17.53 27.21
C GLY A 497 -3.75 -18.59 27.26
N HIS A 498 -4.67 -18.42 28.20
CA HIS A 498 -5.79 -19.33 28.45
C HIS A 498 -6.99 -18.55 28.96
N SER A 499 -8.14 -18.73 28.31
CA SER A 499 -9.36 -18.03 28.72
C SER A 499 -9.98 -18.62 29.97
N ALA A 500 -10.55 -17.75 30.79
CA ALA A 500 -11.34 -18.09 31.95
C ALA A 500 -12.44 -17.04 32.15
N HIS A 501 -13.45 -17.36 32.96
CA HIS A 501 -14.48 -16.39 33.30
C HIS A 501 -13.89 -15.33 34.24
N ALA A 502 -13.84 -14.08 33.79
CA ALA A 502 -13.10 -13.01 34.48
C ALA A 502 -13.61 -12.75 35.91
N GLY A 503 -14.94 -12.80 36.12
CA GLY A 503 -15.53 -12.62 37.46
C GLY A 503 -15.63 -13.86 38.35
N ALA A 504 -15.57 -15.08 37.80
CA ALA A 504 -15.95 -16.29 38.52
C ALA A 504 -14.75 -17.18 38.88
N ALA A 505 -13.78 -17.29 37.97
CA ALA A 505 -12.58 -18.10 38.18
C ALA A 505 -11.36 -17.52 37.43
N PRO A 506 -10.99 -16.25 37.65
CA PRO A 506 -9.86 -15.64 36.94
C PRO A 506 -8.51 -16.35 37.20
N TRP A 507 -8.35 -17.03 38.33
CA TRP A 507 -7.14 -17.79 38.68
C TRP A 507 -6.88 -19.02 37.80
N GLU A 508 -7.88 -19.48 37.04
CA GLU A 508 -7.71 -20.54 36.03
C GLU A 508 -7.19 -19.98 34.69
N GLY A 509 -7.18 -18.66 34.52
CA GLY A 509 -6.81 -17.99 33.28
C GLY A 509 -5.33 -17.61 33.18
N THR A 510 -4.88 -17.34 31.96
CA THR A 510 -3.57 -16.75 31.65
C THR A 510 -3.81 -15.63 30.66
N ASN A 511 -3.63 -14.37 31.09
CA ASN A 511 -4.13 -13.21 30.38
C ASN A 511 -3.13 -12.64 29.36
N ALA A 512 -3.39 -12.85 28.07
CA ALA A 512 -2.56 -12.34 26.98
C ALA A 512 -2.68 -10.82 26.79
N GLN A 513 -3.82 -10.22 27.15
CA GLN A 513 -3.97 -8.76 27.13
C GLN A 513 -3.05 -8.10 28.16
N ASP A 514 -2.94 -8.68 29.37
CA ASP A 514 -2.04 -8.17 30.40
C ASP A 514 -0.57 -8.30 29.98
N ALA A 515 -0.21 -9.40 29.30
CA ALA A 515 1.12 -9.57 28.73
C ALA A 515 1.44 -8.43 27.75
N ALA A 516 0.52 -8.12 26.84
CA ALA A 516 0.71 -7.02 25.90
C ALA A 516 0.79 -5.65 26.60
N HIS A 517 0.04 -5.42 27.68
CA HIS A 517 0.10 -4.18 28.45
C HIS A 517 1.42 -4.03 29.21
N ILE A 518 1.93 -5.10 29.82
CA ILE A 518 3.26 -5.13 30.47
C ILE A 518 4.35 -4.91 29.43
N ALA A 519 4.23 -5.51 28.24
CA ALA A 519 5.18 -5.31 27.15
C ALA A 519 5.23 -3.83 26.72
N TYR A 520 4.07 -3.21 26.51
CA TYR A 520 3.97 -1.79 26.18
C TYR A 520 4.58 -0.89 27.27
N SER A 521 4.28 -1.18 28.53
CA SER A 521 4.80 -0.44 29.69
C SER A 521 6.31 -0.58 29.81
N SER A 522 6.84 -1.79 29.59
CA SER A 522 8.28 -2.09 29.62
C SER A 522 9.03 -1.34 28.52
N VAL A 523 8.49 -1.30 27.29
CA VAL A 523 9.05 -0.48 26.21
C VAL A 523 8.92 1.01 26.50
N SER A 524 7.83 1.43 27.16
CA SER A 524 7.65 2.84 27.54
C SER A 524 8.73 3.33 28.50
N VAL A 525 9.09 2.55 29.52
CA VAL A 525 10.15 2.92 30.46
C VAL A 525 11.54 2.79 29.83
N LEU A 526 11.76 1.85 28.90
CA LEU A 526 13.01 1.71 28.15
C LEU A 526 13.40 3.00 27.40
N ARG A 527 12.43 3.80 26.95
CA ARG A 527 12.67 5.04 26.20
C ARG A 527 13.54 6.05 26.95
N GLN A 528 13.52 6.06 28.29
CA GLN A 528 14.40 6.93 29.08
C GLN A 528 15.89 6.57 28.91
N GLN A 529 16.22 5.32 28.60
CA GLN A 529 17.58 4.82 28.38
C GLN A 529 17.92 4.65 26.88
N MET A 530 17.10 5.20 25.98
CA MET A 530 17.40 5.28 24.54
C MET A 530 18.08 6.60 24.19
N LYS A 531 18.89 6.61 23.13
CA LYS A 531 19.45 7.87 22.63
C LYS A 531 18.35 8.76 22.02
N PRO A 532 18.51 10.10 22.03
CA PRO A 532 17.51 11.04 21.52
C PRO A 532 17.09 10.85 20.05
N ASP A 533 17.92 10.21 19.25
CA ASP A 533 17.77 9.93 17.81
C ASP A 533 17.23 8.51 17.51
N HIS A 534 17.03 7.67 18.53
CA HIS A 534 16.39 6.36 18.38
C HIS A 534 14.86 6.47 18.50
N ARG A 535 14.12 5.60 17.83
CA ARG A 535 12.65 5.52 17.98
C ARG A 535 12.21 4.08 18.22
N VAL A 536 11.22 3.91 19.09
CA VAL A 536 10.48 2.65 19.24
C VAL A 536 9.00 2.96 19.38
N HIS A 537 8.20 2.40 18.48
CA HIS A 537 6.77 2.63 18.39
C HIS A 537 6.07 1.38 17.89
N GLY A 538 4.84 1.18 18.35
CA GLY A 538 4.09 -0.02 18.01
C GLY A 538 2.61 0.09 18.33
N VAL A 539 1.86 -0.88 17.83
CA VAL A 539 0.41 -0.97 17.97
C VAL A 539 0.02 -2.31 18.59
N LEU A 540 -1.09 -2.28 19.33
CA LEU A 540 -1.70 -3.45 19.97
C LEU A 540 -3.00 -3.81 19.26
N GLN A 541 -3.21 -5.09 19.02
CA GLN A 541 -4.42 -5.63 18.40
C GLN A 541 -4.91 -6.84 19.20
N GLY A 542 -6.17 -6.78 19.63
CA GLY A 542 -6.88 -7.88 20.27
C GLY A 542 -7.81 -8.61 19.31
N VAL A 543 -8.14 -9.87 19.61
CA VAL A 543 -9.12 -10.65 18.87
C VAL A 543 -10.25 -11.04 19.80
N ASN A 544 -11.49 -10.63 19.46
CA ASN A 544 -12.70 -10.98 20.20
C ASN A 544 -12.64 -10.71 21.71
N TRP A 545 -11.92 -9.67 22.14
CA TRP A 545 -11.84 -9.32 23.55
C TRP A 545 -13.20 -8.86 24.08
N VAL A 546 -13.64 -9.46 25.18
CA VAL A 546 -14.86 -9.12 25.89
C VAL A 546 -14.55 -9.07 27.38
N ALA A 547 -15.03 -8.04 28.08
CA ALA A 547 -14.66 -7.77 29.47
C ALA A 547 -14.89 -8.94 30.45
N ASN A 548 -15.86 -9.83 30.17
CA ASN A 548 -16.18 -10.95 31.06
C ASN A 548 -15.38 -12.24 30.78
N ILE A 549 -14.47 -12.22 29.80
CA ILE A 549 -13.63 -13.37 29.41
C ILE A 549 -12.17 -12.92 29.43
N ILE A 550 -11.32 -13.63 30.17
CA ILE A 550 -9.87 -13.39 30.16
C ILE A 550 -9.34 -13.64 28.73
N PRO A 551 -8.69 -12.64 28.09
CA PRO A 551 -8.15 -12.82 26.75
C PRO A 551 -7.02 -13.85 26.72
N ASP A 552 -7.14 -14.83 25.83
CA ASP A 552 -6.13 -15.87 25.58
C ASP A 552 -5.19 -15.52 24.43
N TYR A 553 -5.44 -14.43 23.70
CA TYR A 553 -4.62 -14.01 22.57
C TYR A 553 -4.49 -12.49 22.47
N ALA A 554 -3.26 -12.03 22.18
CA ALA A 554 -2.96 -10.63 21.86
C ALA A 554 -1.84 -10.54 20.81
N ARG A 555 -1.93 -9.59 19.89
CA ARG A 555 -0.92 -9.32 18.86
C ARG A 555 -0.38 -7.90 18.96
N MET A 556 0.91 -7.71 18.73
CA MET A 556 1.54 -6.40 18.60
C MET A 556 2.43 -6.33 17.37
N LEU A 557 2.57 -5.12 16.83
CA LEU A 557 3.51 -4.79 15.76
C LEU A 557 4.38 -3.63 16.23
N TRP A 558 5.70 -3.79 16.19
CA TRP A 558 6.67 -2.80 16.65
C TRP A 558 7.68 -2.44 15.57
N TYR A 559 8.03 -1.16 15.47
CA TYR A 559 9.16 -0.65 14.70
C TYR A 559 10.20 -0.08 15.65
N VAL A 560 11.44 -0.50 15.44
CA VAL A 560 12.64 0.05 16.08
C VAL A 560 13.43 0.78 15.02
N ARG A 561 13.91 1.99 15.32
CA ARG A 561 14.73 2.83 14.43
C ARG A 561 15.95 3.34 15.15
N ALA A 562 17.06 3.41 14.44
CA ALA A 562 18.30 4.06 14.89
C ALA A 562 19.04 4.67 13.69
N PRO A 563 19.95 5.64 13.92
CA PRO A 563 20.75 6.21 12.83
C PRO A 563 21.61 5.20 12.08
N THR A 564 22.12 4.17 12.77
CA THR A 564 22.95 3.13 12.15
C THR A 564 22.41 1.73 12.41
N SER A 565 22.68 0.80 11.50
CA SER A 565 22.31 -0.62 11.59
C SER A 565 22.92 -1.29 12.83
N LYS A 566 24.16 -0.95 13.19
CA LYS A 566 24.82 -1.41 14.43
C LYS A 566 24.03 -0.99 15.67
N GLU A 567 23.60 0.26 15.72
CA GLU A 567 22.81 0.79 16.85
C GLU A 567 21.37 0.26 16.86
N LEU A 568 20.81 0.02 15.68
CA LEU A 568 19.49 -0.61 15.50
C LEU A 568 19.49 -2.01 16.13
N LEU A 569 20.43 -2.86 15.74
CA LEU A 569 20.49 -4.25 16.23
C LEU A 569 20.64 -4.31 17.75
N CYS A 570 21.45 -3.43 18.34
CA CYS A 570 21.56 -3.29 19.80
C CYS A 570 20.22 -2.87 20.44
N SER A 571 19.51 -1.92 19.81
CA SER A 571 18.21 -1.43 20.31
C SER A 571 17.12 -2.49 20.21
N VAL A 572 17.11 -3.28 19.12
CA VAL A 572 16.19 -4.39 18.90
C VAL A 572 16.31 -5.44 19.98
N GLU A 573 17.53 -5.80 20.40
CA GLU A 573 17.73 -6.74 21.52
C GLU A 573 17.15 -6.22 22.84
N LYS A 574 17.30 -4.92 23.14
CA LYS A 574 16.68 -4.32 24.34
C LYS A 574 15.16 -4.38 24.27
N VAL A 575 14.56 -4.10 23.12
CA VAL A 575 13.11 -4.18 22.91
C VAL A 575 12.63 -5.63 23.04
N LYS A 576 13.34 -6.61 22.45
CA LYS A 576 13.01 -8.04 22.60
C LYS A 576 12.97 -8.47 24.07
N ASN A 577 13.93 -8.02 24.87
CA ASN A 577 13.94 -8.33 26.30
C ASN A 577 12.68 -7.81 27.01
N CYS A 578 12.21 -6.59 26.69
CA CYS A 578 10.94 -6.06 27.21
C CYS A 578 9.74 -6.94 26.82
N LEU A 579 9.68 -7.36 25.56
CA LEU A 579 8.59 -8.19 25.03
C LEU A 579 8.58 -9.58 25.68
N GLN A 580 9.75 -10.20 25.86
CA GLN A 580 9.90 -11.50 26.50
C GLN A 580 9.61 -11.47 28.01
N ALA A 581 10.04 -10.41 28.71
CA ALA A 581 9.78 -10.24 30.13
C ALA A 581 8.28 -10.20 30.44
N ALA A 582 7.48 -9.63 29.54
CA ALA A 582 6.03 -9.58 29.71
C ALA A 582 5.36 -10.94 29.60
N ALA A 583 5.84 -11.81 28.71
CA ALA A 583 5.39 -13.21 28.63
C ALA A 583 5.71 -13.95 29.93
N LEU A 584 6.95 -13.79 30.42
CA LEU A 584 7.41 -14.41 31.65
C LEU A 584 6.57 -13.96 32.86
N ALA A 585 6.33 -12.64 33.00
CA ALA A 585 5.59 -12.07 34.13
C ALA A 585 4.14 -12.57 34.21
N THR A 586 3.54 -12.93 33.07
CA THR A 586 2.13 -13.33 32.97
C THR A 586 1.94 -14.82 32.76
N SER A 587 3.01 -15.60 32.70
CA SER A 587 2.99 -17.03 32.29
C SER A 587 2.41 -17.28 30.89
N CYS A 588 2.36 -16.27 30.03
CA CYS A 588 1.97 -16.44 28.63
C CYS A 588 3.09 -17.10 27.82
N LYS A 589 2.73 -17.78 26.74
CA LYS A 589 3.66 -18.12 25.65
C LYS A 589 3.79 -16.92 24.71
N ILE A 590 4.94 -16.80 24.06
CA ILE A 590 5.22 -15.72 23.11
C ILE A 590 5.77 -16.27 21.80
N SER A 591 5.30 -15.70 20.69
CA SER A 591 5.92 -15.82 19.37
C SER A 591 6.49 -14.46 18.99
N LEU A 592 7.79 -14.42 18.69
CA LEU A 592 8.47 -13.24 18.18
C LEU A 592 8.95 -13.53 16.78
N ARG A 593 8.51 -12.73 15.81
CA ARG A 593 8.98 -12.77 14.43
C ARG A 593 9.63 -11.43 14.10
N LEU A 594 10.91 -11.46 13.80
CA LEU A 594 11.66 -10.30 13.33
C LEU A 594 11.66 -10.33 11.81
N GLU A 595 11.23 -9.22 11.19
CA GLU A 595 11.43 -9.04 9.75
C GLU A 595 12.86 -8.59 9.47
N THR A 596 13.26 -8.73 8.20
CA THR A 596 14.59 -8.33 7.74
C THR A 596 14.86 -6.85 8.02
N PRO A 597 15.99 -6.49 8.63
CA PRO A 597 16.30 -5.10 8.94
C PRO A 597 16.62 -4.32 7.67
N TYR A 598 16.10 -3.09 7.60
CA TYR A 598 16.53 -2.10 6.62
C TYR A 598 17.68 -1.32 7.22
N TYR A 599 18.78 -1.21 6.46
CA TYR A 599 19.94 -0.44 6.89
C TYR A 599 19.82 1.03 6.47
N GLU A 600 20.62 1.88 7.10
CA GLU A 600 20.81 3.25 6.68
C GLU A 600 21.49 3.32 5.31
N LEU A 601 21.19 4.37 4.54
CA LEU A 601 21.88 4.64 3.28
C LEU A 601 23.31 5.09 3.52
N HIS A 602 24.26 4.39 2.93
CA HIS A 602 25.64 4.87 2.78
C HIS A 602 25.86 5.31 1.34
N GLN A 603 25.75 6.61 1.11
CA GLN A 603 25.98 7.20 -0.20
C GLN A 603 27.48 7.14 -0.51
N ASN A 604 27.87 6.48 -1.61
CA ASN A 604 29.26 6.53 -2.05
C ASN A 604 29.62 7.99 -2.38
N ASN A 605 30.58 8.56 -1.65
CA ASN A 605 30.90 9.99 -1.72
C ASN A 605 31.41 10.42 -3.11
N VAL A 606 32.11 9.55 -3.83
CA VAL A 606 32.61 9.82 -5.20
C VAL A 606 31.44 9.85 -6.19
N LEU A 607 30.51 8.88 -6.11
CA LEU A 607 29.28 8.91 -6.91
C LEU A 607 28.41 10.14 -6.58
N ALA A 608 28.25 10.45 -5.30
CA ALA A 608 27.46 11.58 -4.83
C ALA A 608 28.03 12.91 -5.33
N GLN A 609 29.35 13.11 -5.22
CA GLN A 609 29.99 14.33 -5.71
C GLN A 609 29.82 14.49 -7.21
N GLU A 610 29.91 13.40 -7.97
CA GLU A 610 29.67 13.47 -9.40
C GLU A 610 28.23 13.86 -9.75
N PHE A 611 27.25 13.25 -9.07
CA PHE A 611 25.85 13.62 -9.23
C PHE A 611 25.64 15.11 -8.92
N VAL A 612 26.14 15.58 -7.76
CA VAL A 612 26.06 16.98 -7.32
C VAL A 612 26.67 17.92 -8.38
N ASN A 613 27.84 17.57 -8.92
CA ASN A 613 28.53 18.38 -9.93
C ASN A 613 27.70 18.49 -11.21
N VAL A 614 27.15 17.37 -11.69
CA VAL A 614 26.35 17.36 -12.93
C VAL A 614 25.07 18.15 -12.73
N VAL A 615 24.29 17.88 -11.67
CA VAL A 615 23.00 18.56 -11.48
C VAL A 615 23.15 20.03 -11.12
N GLY A 616 24.18 20.38 -10.37
CA GLY A 616 24.47 21.77 -10.00
C GLY A 616 24.97 22.60 -11.19
N SER A 617 25.96 22.10 -11.93
CA SER A 617 26.55 22.87 -13.04
C SER A 617 25.67 22.94 -14.29
N GLN A 618 24.90 21.89 -14.59
CA GLN A 618 24.13 21.79 -15.84
C GLN A 618 22.68 22.23 -15.67
N PHE A 619 22.09 21.98 -14.49
CA PHE A 619 20.66 22.20 -14.25
C PHE A 619 20.36 23.17 -13.09
N GLY A 620 21.40 23.76 -12.50
CA GLY A 620 21.25 24.72 -11.40
C GLY A 620 20.58 24.13 -10.16
N MET A 621 20.62 22.81 -9.99
CA MET A 621 19.95 22.11 -8.89
C MET A 621 20.83 22.15 -7.65
N ALA A 622 20.32 22.79 -6.59
CA ALA A 622 21.03 22.86 -5.31
C ALA A 622 20.95 21.51 -4.60
N THR A 623 22.09 20.96 -4.18
CA THR A 623 22.14 19.68 -3.47
C THR A 623 22.59 19.88 -2.03
N ASN A 624 21.86 19.34 -1.07
CA ASN A 624 22.24 19.32 0.34
C ASN A 624 22.65 17.90 0.80
N THR A 625 23.13 17.79 2.03
CA THR A 625 23.52 16.52 2.67
C THR A 625 22.61 16.18 3.84
N THR A 626 21.40 16.75 3.89
CA THR A 626 20.49 16.60 5.02
C THR A 626 19.91 15.19 5.00
N SER A 627 20.19 14.43 6.06
CA SER A 627 19.62 13.10 6.29
C SER A 627 18.15 13.16 6.66
N THR A 628 17.41 12.10 6.33
CA THR A 628 15.99 11.94 6.66
C THR A 628 15.78 10.85 7.72
N SER A 629 14.67 10.93 8.45
CA SER A 629 14.22 9.89 9.38
C SER A 629 13.43 8.75 8.69
N ALA A 630 13.23 8.83 7.38
CA ALA A 630 12.72 7.73 6.58
C ALA A 630 13.69 6.54 6.56
N SER A 631 13.26 5.42 5.99
CA SER A 631 14.05 4.20 5.82
C SER A 631 13.76 3.60 4.46
N THR A 632 14.74 2.89 3.89
CA THR A 632 14.58 2.20 2.61
C THR A 632 15.42 0.94 2.60
N ASP A 633 14.95 -0.13 1.95
CA ASP A 633 15.73 -1.35 1.79
C ASP A 633 16.88 -1.20 0.77
N PHE A 634 16.99 -0.05 0.07
CA PHE A 634 18.17 0.29 -0.71
C PHE A 634 19.41 0.48 0.18
N GLY A 635 19.24 0.79 1.48
CA GLY A 635 20.34 0.80 2.45
C GLY A 635 21.10 -0.52 2.46
N ASN A 636 20.41 -1.67 2.39
CA ASN A 636 21.07 -2.98 2.35
C ASN A 636 21.94 -3.15 1.09
N ILE A 637 21.57 -2.51 -0.02
CA ILE A 637 22.36 -2.52 -1.26
C ILE A 637 23.64 -1.70 -1.09
N THR A 638 23.59 -0.58 -0.39
CA THR A 638 24.79 0.26 -0.13
C THR A 638 25.84 -0.46 0.73
N TYR A 639 25.47 -1.52 1.45
CA TYR A 639 26.43 -2.39 2.16
C TYR A 639 27.04 -3.47 1.28
N ALA A 640 26.36 -3.85 0.21
CA ALA A 640 26.78 -4.95 -0.66
C ALA A 640 27.76 -4.49 -1.75
N LEU A 641 27.58 -3.29 -2.31
CA LEU A 641 28.39 -2.73 -3.38
C LEU A 641 28.34 -1.19 -3.40
N PRO A 642 29.26 -0.51 -4.13
CA PRO A 642 29.21 0.94 -4.29
C PRO A 642 27.85 1.39 -4.85
N ALA A 643 27.19 2.33 -4.19
CA ALA A 643 25.86 2.74 -4.61
C ALA A 643 25.52 4.21 -4.28
N LEU A 644 24.52 4.74 -4.99
CA LEU A 644 24.01 6.10 -4.82
C LEU A 644 22.48 6.12 -4.93
N HIS A 645 21.83 6.80 -3.98
CA HIS A 645 20.37 6.96 -3.89
C HIS A 645 20.02 8.40 -3.46
N PRO A 646 20.17 9.41 -4.34
CA PRO A 646 19.82 10.78 -4.00
C PRO A 646 18.31 10.93 -3.93
N SER A 647 17.83 11.85 -3.09
CA SER A 647 16.45 12.32 -3.16
C SER A 647 16.37 13.64 -3.90
N TYR A 648 15.21 13.96 -4.49
CA TYR A 648 14.99 15.21 -5.20
C TYR A 648 13.63 15.81 -4.92
N SER A 649 13.55 17.13 -4.87
CA SER A 649 12.32 17.84 -4.55
C SER A 649 11.34 17.77 -5.71
N ILE A 650 10.09 17.39 -5.43
CA ILE A 650 8.95 17.69 -6.31
C ILE A 650 8.05 18.78 -5.67
N PRO A 651 7.29 19.56 -6.46
CA PRO A 651 6.39 20.55 -5.88
C PRO A 651 5.24 19.89 -5.11
N THR A 652 5.10 20.22 -3.83
CA THR A 652 4.04 19.69 -2.96
C THR A 652 3.30 20.81 -2.23
N LEU A 653 2.06 20.53 -1.82
CA LEU A 653 1.32 21.44 -0.93
C LEU A 653 1.95 21.46 0.48
N PRO A 654 1.78 22.54 1.26
CA PRO A 654 2.21 22.57 2.66
C PRO A 654 1.64 21.39 3.46
N ARG A 655 2.50 20.71 4.22
CA ARG A 655 2.17 19.45 4.95
C ARG A 655 1.76 18.26 4.07
N GLY A 656 1.92 18.36 2.75
CA GLY A 656 1.65 17.29 1.78
C GLY A 656 2.89 16.48 1.43
N GLY A 657 3.63 15.99 2.44
CA GLY A 657 4.84 15.20 2.23
C GLY A 657 4.58 13.74 1.91
N ASN A 658 5.65 12.96 1.68
CA ASN A 658 5.56 11.53 1.42
C ASN A 658 4.59 10.85 2.42
N HIS A 659 3.81 9.88 1.92
CA HIS A 659 2.78 9.13 2.65
C HIS A 659 1.57 10.01 3.01
N THR A 660 1.25 10.99 2.17
CA THR A 660 0.00 11.76 2.23
C THR A 660 -0.75 11.70 0.89
N PRO A 661 -2.08 11.84 0.89
CA PRO A 661 -2.86 11.94 -0.36
C PRO A 661 -2.38 13.09 -1.27
N ALA A 662 -1.98 14.22 -0.67
CA ALA A 662 -1.46 15.36 -1.41
C ALA A 662 -0.14 15.04 -2.14
N PHE A 663 0.71 14.15 -1.60
CA PHE A 663 1.92 13.72 -2.29
C PHE A 663 1.62 12.76 -3.43
N ALA A 664 0.61 11.87 -3.27
CA ALA A 664 0.16 11.04 -4.38
C ALA A 664 -0.31 11.90 -5.55
N GLU A 665 -1.10 12.96 -5.30
CA GLU A 665 -1.52 13.90 -6.33
C GLU A 665 -0.33 14.64 -6.94
N ALA A 666 0.59 15.15 -6.11
CA ALA A 666 1.80 15.82 -6.57
C ALA A 666 2.68 14.93 -7.46
N ALA A 667 2.82 13.64 -7.13
CA ALA A 667 3.61 12.68 -7.89
C ALA A 667 3.04 12.38 -9.28
N ALA A 668 1.76 12.69 -9.54
CA ALA A 668 1.16 12.66 -10.87
C ALA A 668 1.30 13.99 -11.61
N GLY A 669 1.83 15.04 -11.01
CA GLY A 669 1.91 16.38 -11.58
C GLY A 669 2.95 16.52 -12.68
N GLU A 670 2.71 17.44 -13.62
CA GLU A 670 3.63 17.74 -14.72
C GLU A 670 4.97 18.29 -14.23
N ARG A 671 4.95 19.18 -13.23
CA ARG A 671 6.20 19.70 -12.62
C ARG A 671 6.99 18.63 -11.86
N ALA A 672 6.32 17.63 -11.30
CA ALA A 672 7.01 16.51 -10.67
C ALA A 672 7.70 15.63 -11.72
N HIS A 673 7.06 15.45 -12.88
CA HIS A 673 7.67 14.82 -14.04
C HIS A 673 8.88 15.62 -14.55
N GLU A 674 8.77 16.94 -14.73
CA GLU A 674 9.89 17.81 -15.13
C GLU A 674 11.11 17.68 -14.19
N ALA A 675 10.89 17.72 -12.88
CA ALA A 675 11.95 17.51 -11.89
C ALA A 675 12.58 16.11 -12.02
N THR A 676 11.75 15.09 -12.27
CA THR A 676 12.20 13.71 -12.49
C THR A 676 13.09 13.61 -13.74
N MET A 677 12.72 14.27 -14.84
CA MET A 677 13.53 14.30 -16.08
C MET A 677 14.92 14.90 -15.85
N THR A 678 15.02 15.98 -15.06
CA THR A 678 16.30 16.61 -14.71
C THR A 678 17.20 15.65 -13.92
N VAL A 679 16.64 14.95 -12.94
CA VAL A 679 17.40 14.01 -12.09
C VAL A 679 17.84 12.78 -12.88
N ILE A 680 17.02 12.28 -13.81
CA ILE A 680 17.39 11.21 -14.73
C ILE A 680 18.67 11.58 -15.50
N LYS A 681 18.77 12.81 -16.03
CA LYS A 681 19.95 13.27 -16.79
C LYS A 681 21.21 13.22 -15.93
N GLY A 682 21.14 13.80 -14.72
CA GLY A 682 22.26 13.81 -13.78
C GLY A 682 22.71 12.41 -13.38
N LEU A 683 21.75 11.58 -12.97
CA LEU A 683 22.03 10.22 -12.49
C LEU A 683 22.52 9.30 -13.61
N ALA A 684 21.99 9.45 -14.84
CA ALA A 684 22.47 8.71 -16.01
C ALA A 684 23.92 9.07 -16.37
N MET A 685 24.30 10.35 -16.27
CA MET A 685 25.68 10.76 -16.51
C MET A 685 26.63 10.16 -15.47
N THR A 686 26.26 10.21 -14.19
CA THR A 686 27.02 9.58 -13.10
C THR A 686 27.17 8.07 -13.33
N GLY A 687 26.08 7.37 -13.65
CA GLY A 687 26.10 5.93 -13.95
C GLY A 687 26.91 5.57 -15.19
N PHE A 688 26.84 6.39 -16.24
CA PHE A 688 27.63 6.19 -17.46
C PHE A 688 29.14 6.30 -17.17
N ARG A 689 29.56 7.27 -16.35
CA ARG A 689 30.98 7.41 -15.98
C ARG A 689 31.51 6.20 -15.24
N VAL A 690 30.72 5.56 -14.37
CA VAL A 690 31.11 4.28 -13.73
C VAL A 690 31.51 3.24 -14.80
N VAL A 691 30.77 3.20 -15.90
CA VAL A 691 31.03 2.23 -16.97
C VAL A 691 32.20 2.65 -17.87
N ALA A 692 32.30 3.93 -18.21
CA ALA A 692 33.21 4.45 -19.23
C ALA A 692 34.58 4.93 -18.72
N ASP A 693 34.68 5.36 -17.46
CA ASP A 693 35.86 6.04 -16.89
C ASP A 693 36.56 5.14 -15.86
N THR A 694 37.76 4.66 -16.19
CA THR A 694 38.52 3.70 -15.35
C THR A 694 38.97 4.32 -14.03
N ASP A 695 39.43 5.57 -14.08
CA ASP A 695 39.98 6.26 -12.92
C ASP A 695 38.85 6.62 -11.95
N PHE A 696 37.75 7.17 -12.47
CA PHE A 696 36.56 7.47 -11.68
C PHE A 696 36.03 6.24 -10.93
N PHE A 697 35.91 5.09 -11.59
CA PHE A 697 35.48 3.87 -10.91
C PHE A 697 36.48 3.37 -9.88
N THR A 698 37.78 3.53 -10.15
CA THR A 698 38.82 3.15 -9.18
C THR A 698 38.65 3.96 -7.89
N GLU A 699 38.34 5.26 -8.01
CA GLU A 699 37.98 6.10 -6.87
C GLU A 699 36.67 5.66 -6.20
N VAL A 700 35.62 5.38 -6.97
CA VAL A 700 34.32 4.89 -6.44
C VAL A 700 34.51 3.62 -5.63
N LYS A 701 35.25 2.65 -6.17
CA LYS A 701 35.53 1.38 -5.51
C LYS A 701 36.43 1.57 -4.29
N GLY A 702 37.49 2.36 -4.41
CA GLY A 702 38.39 2.67 -3.30
C GLY A 702 37.65 3.33 -2.14
N ALA A 703 36.74 4.27 -2.40
CA ALA A 703 35.91 4.89 -1.39
C ALA A 703 35.00 3.89 -0.66
N PHE A 704 34.38 2.96 -1.41
CA PHE A 704 33.57 1.90 -0.83
C PHE A 704 34.40 0.94 0.03
N ASP A 705 35.54 0.48 -0.48
CA ASP A 705 36.42 -0.45 0.23
C ASP A 705 36.97 0.18 1.52
N LEU A 706 37.37 1.47 1.48
CA LEU A 706 37.80 2.22 2.66
C LEU A 706 36.70 2.31 3.72
N TRP A 707 35.49 2.68 3.31
CA TRP A 707 34.34 2.74 4.22
C TRP A 707 34.03 1.36 4.82
N LYS A 708 33.97 0.32 3.99
CA LYS A 708 33.67 -1.05 4.44
C LYS A 708 34.70 -1.56 5.45
N ASN A 709 35.99 -1.36 5.17
CA ASN A 709 37.07 -1.70 6.10
C ASN A 709 36.99 -0.92 7.42
N SER A 710 36.49 0.31 7.39
CA SER A 710 36.29 1.13 8.61
C SER A 710 35.17 0.63 9.52
N MET A 711 34.24 -0.20 9.01
CA MET A 711 33.17 -0.81 9.81
C MET A 711 33.55 -2.17 10.39
N GLU A 712 34.48 -2.89 9.74
CA GLU A 712 34.98 -4.19 10.20
C GLU A 712 36.04 -4.06 11.30
N ASN A 713 36.75 -2.94 11.35
CA ASN A 713 37.68 -2.56 12.42
C ASN A 713 36.96 -1.75 13.51
#